data_AF-A0A6A9T2G4-F1
#
_entry.id   AF-A0A6A9T2G4-F1
#
_cell.length_a   1.000
_cell.length_b   1.000
_cell.length_c   1.000
_cell.angle_alpha   90.00
_cell.angle_beta   90.00
_cell.angle_gamma   90.00
#
_symmetry.space_group_name_H-M   'P 1'
#
loop_
_entity.id
_entity.type
_entity.pdbx_description
1 polymer ?
#
loop_
_entity_poly.entity_id
_entity_poly.type
_entity_poly.pdbx_seq_one_letter_code
_entity_poly.pdbx_strand_id
1 'polypeptide(L)'
;MRRPRTLLVLVLSLAVVGGLAGVSVADSDATTGATVSGTVSSGAADGSLPEDTSVVLKQGDTVVDSTYVESDGRFAFHGVADGTYTLVVRADDHRTATTASFDVSGGADVTEQDVTLDGAVLNTDTGDSWTAIQPALDAAAAGETITVGPGTYDEALTIATDGLTLRSTDGAAETTVTASSGPAIEINGNNGGATGVAIDGFTLEGSGSYVVNTFNVDDVTLRNSVVDSAAAGGSENGMFTDGAAVVDNVEFRDDDDTGTGLDINSPGTGTEIIDSEFTGYRVGLSVAGESDATISGVDIRGIGVHGLIILNSNAGNRITVESTDIVRTDANEGDKATLLIQNSENVLIDSSEISYNGGSNTSRNANVANVQVFDGNTYDASTITFRDSNFRYNNFGIETTEDSGSFTNSVVVDGSYFNANQFGGSAGKVTVQNSLENRLNAGTSALPDVTGTVSSAAADASVGSGVPVRLQQGGTLIESVTTDSDGNYEFRNVTDGSYTVLADAPAHQQASASVTVSGSSETQDLALDGAVENTDTGDSWMAIQPAVDAATSGETITVAPGTYAESVDFASVSGETDLTLTSTGAASETVIVGQGSVPTFNVNADSTTIDGFTITGSGPGLLVNTFDTTQHTVRNNIVQASGEQVGVNIGETVSVTDNEITSSSLEATGIKLYDGGASGTTITGNEVTGFGNATTAINVSDLTIERNRFANNGDESGEGAINVDVGSGVTIDASTITVARNNVVDNNFGLSVESAGTVTGEIDAELNWWGSADGPSASGANGVSGSVDVEPWLEGPVPDGTATPTQISATVAVPDPPGAGDTATYRTDLTYDQVGDATVEYVSLDFGTGTVDLSGVAAADVTVQDPSDTEVTVDSVQTVDSGQTLVVALGTAIDDPASGETYTVVVEGVTNGDAGTYTLTTGLHESGSAVGGVAGDAVASGSGDYELSATPPVVTVTGGTVEQGGTVTVDVSIDNSQAVKLSGIPDGWSVSDRTDNGAYTGSTTRAGWVWETGGSHTASVTLSVPADAATGDVDLTATTQDSAGVTETDTATVTVERPPDTTAPTAAVGPDVTVQPGSRSSSTPLARPTTSASRATSGRSATGRAGAAHSRPTPTANPAATPSR
;
A
#
# COMPACT_ATOMS: atom_id res chain seq x y z
N MET A 1 -46.19 -4.42 -37.09
CA MET A 1 -47.28 -5.42 -37.18
C MET A 1 -46.68 -6.82 -37.06
N ARG A 2 -47.40 -7.83 -36.52
CA ARG A 2 -47.12 -9.29 -36.55
C ARG A 2 -45.72 -9.82 -36.16
N ARG A 3 -45.67 -10.72 -35.17
CA ARG A 3 -44.56 -11.68 -34.92
C ARG A 3 -44.47 -12.75 -36.03
N PRO A 4 -43.36 -13.52 -36.15
CA PRO A 4 -43.14 -14.75 -35.33
C PRO A 4 -41.85 -14.66 -34.46
N ARG A 5 -41.58 -15.41 -33.38
CA ARG A 5 -41.97 -16.73 -32.79
C ARG A 5 -41.09 -17.95 -33.15
N THR A 6 -40.23 -18.36 -32.20
CA THR A 6 -39.85 -19.73 -31.72
C THR A 6 -38.81 -19.48 -30.59
N LEU A 7 -39.02 -19.73 -29.28
CA LEU A 7 -39.29 -20.95 -28.48
C LEU A 7 -38.04 -21.87 -28.43
N LEU A 8 -37.41 -22.16 -27.27
CA LEU A 8 -37.86 -23.20 -26.32
C LEU A 8 -37.06 -23.24 -24.97
N VAL A 9 -37.75 -23.03 -23.81
CA VAL A 9 -37.56 -23.69 -22.46
C VAL A 9 -36.24 -23.52 -21.67
N LEU A 10 -36.15 -23.47 -20.32
CA LEU A 10 -37.05 -23.07 -19.19
C LEU A 10 -36.36 -23.39 -17.83
N VAL A 11 -36.20 -22.42 -16.91
CA VAL A 11 -36.47 -22.46 -15.43
C VAL A 11 -36.60 -20.98 -15.00
N LEU A 12 -37.78 -20.40 -14.73
CA LEU A 12 -38.66 -20.51 -13.54
C LEU A 12 -38.08 -19.81 -12.27
N SER A 13 -37.93 -18.48 -12.22
CA SER A 13 -38.97 -17.41 -12.11
C SER A 13 -39.73 -17.31 -10.76
N LEU A 14 -39.54 -16.19 -10.06
CA LEU A 14 -40.56 -15.55 -9.20
C LEU A 14 -40.83 -14.15 -9.75
N ALA A 15 -42.04 -13.59 -9.58
CA ALA A 15 -42.42 -12.37 -10.31
C ALA A 15 -43.41 -11.46 -9.55
N VAL A 16 -43.16 -10.16 -9.63
CA VAL A 16 -44.11 -9.07 -9.34
C VAL A 16 -44.22 -8.20 -10.59
N VAL A 17 -45.41 -7.72 -10.94
CA VAL A 17 -45.69 -7.00 -12.19
C VAL A 17 -46.22 -5.59 -11.89
N GLY A 18 -45.44 -4.56 -12.24
CA GLY A 18 -45.62 -3.18 -11.75
C GLY A 18 -45.90 -2.06 -12.76
N GLY A 19 -45.79 -2.31 -14.08
CA GLY A 19 -46.27 -1.38 -15.13
C GLY A 19 -45.26 -0.32 -15.62
N LEU A 20 -44.77 -0.49 -16.85
CA LEU A 20 -44.00 0.52 -17.58
C LEU A 20 -44.91 1.61 -18.20
N ALA A 21 -44.53 2.87 -17.98
CA ALA A 21 -44.84 3.98 -18.89
C ALA A 21 -43.50 4.45 -19.49
N GLY A 22 -43.45 4.61 -20.82
CA GLY A 22 -42.17 4.58 -21.55
C GLY A 22 -41.36 5.89 -21.53
N VAL A 23 -40.05 5.73 -21.38
CA VAL A 23 -39.00 6.65 -21.87
C VAL A 23 -38.38 6.01 -23.12
N SER A 24 -37.73 6.81 -23.97
CA SER A 24 -36.99 6.33 -25.14
C SER A 24 -35.72 5.60 -24.73
N VAL A 25 -35.51 4.41 -25.27
CA VAL A 25 -34.18 3.79 -25.34
C VAL A 25 -33.40 4.55 -26.41
N ALA A 26 -32.38 5.29 -25.99
CA ALA A 26 -31.25 5.63 -26.86
C ALA A 26 -30.27 4.44 -26.86
N ASP A 27 -29.34 4.41 -27.80
CA ASP A 27 -28.28 3.41 -27.79
C ASP A 27 -27.44 3.52 -26.50
N SER A 28 -26.98 2.38 -26.01
CA SER A 28 -25.88 2.33 -25.06
C SER A 28 -24.58 2.46 -25.85
N ASP A 29 -24.23 3.71 -26.17
CA ASP A 29 -22.82 4.10 -26.23
C ASP A 29 -22.15 3.76 -24.89
N ALA A 30 -20.81 3.78 -24.85
CA ALA A 30 -20.04 3.47 -23.63
C ALA A 30 -20.62 4.17 -22.39
N THR A 31 -20.74 3.42 -21.29
CA THR A 31 -21.14 4.00 -20.00
C THR A 31 -20.01 4.91 -19.51
N THR A 32 -20.10 6.19 -19.85
CA THR A 32 -19.33 7.26 -19.22
C THR A 32 -19.76 7.31 -17.75
N GLY A 33 -19.10 6.48 -16.92
CA GLY A 33 -19.24 6.56 -15.48
C GLY A 33 -18.79 7.93 -15.00
N ALA A 34 -19.45 8.43 -13.97
CA ALA A 34 -19.22 9.76 -13.45
C ALA A 34 -17.79 9.91 -12.91
N THR A 35 -17.24 11.11 -12.99
CA THR A 35 -16.14 11.50 -12.12
C THR A 35 -16.70 11.91 -10.77
N VAL A 36 -16.28 11.25 -9.69
CA VAL A 36 -16.48 11.74 -8.31
C VAL A 36 -15.21 12.47 -7.91
N SER A 37 -15.28 13.74 -7.53
CA SER A 37 -14.09 14.52 -7.20
C SER A 37 -14.34 15.66 -6.22
N GLY A 38 -13.28 16.08 -5.55
CA GLY A 38 -13.30 17.15 -4.57
C GLY A 38 -11.89 17.52 -4.13
N THR A 39 -11.81 18.21 -3.00
CA THR A 39 -10.57 18.50 -2.31
C THR A 39 -10.59 17.99 -0.88
N VAL A 40 -9.52 17.32 -0.46
CA VAL A 40 -9.24 17.15 0.97
C VAL A 40 -8.47 18.39 1.43
N SER A 41 -8.77 18.84 2.64
CA SER A 41 -8.11 19.94 3.33
C SER A 41 -7.79 19.50 4.76
N SER A 42 -6.67 19.95 5.31
CA SER A 42 -6.49 19.87 6.76
C SER A 42 -7.31 20.98 7.41
N GLY A 43 -8.09 20.62 8.43
CA GLY A 43 -8.73 21.53 9.37
C GLY A 43 -7.82 21.94 10.53
N ALA A 44 -6.68 21.23 10.70
CA ALA A 44 -5.71 21.53 11.72
C ALA A 44 -5.13 22.94 11.56
N ALA A 45 -5.05 23.71 12.65
CA ALA A 45 -4.61 25.10 12.59
C ALA A 45 -3.08 25.28 12.51
N ASP A 46 -2.32 24.22 12.74
CA ASP A 46 -0.85 24.11 12.69
C ASP A 46 -0.35 23.20 11.55
N GLY A 47 -1.11 22.15 11.22
CA GLY A 47 -0.74 21.09 10.29
C GLY A 47 -0.94 21.39 8.79
N SER A 48 -0.50 20.43 7.99
CA SER A 48 -0.83 20.29 6.58
C SER A 48 -1.06 18.81 6.28
N LEU A 49 -1.85 18.50 5.25
CA LEU A 49 -2.01 17.12 4.80
C LEU A 49 -0.65 16.52 4.39
N PRO A 50 -0.30 15.29 4.84
CA PRO A 50 0.84 14.55 4.34
C PRO A 50 0.58 14.00 2.92
N GLU A 51 1.64 13.68 2.18
CA GLU A 51 1.58 13.29 0.75
C GLU A 51 0.95 11.89 0.51
N ASP A 52 0.70 11.14 1.59
CA ASP A 52 0.03 9.83 1.65
C ASP A 52 -1.42 9.91 2.18
N THR A 53 -1.99 11.11 2.28
CA THR A 53 -3.43 11.28 2.56
C THR A 53 -4.26 10.50 1.53
N SER A 54 -5.04 9.53 2.01
CA SER A 54 -5.81 8.60 1.17
C SER A 54 -7.31 8.92 1.22
N VAL A 55 -7.99 8.69 0.10
CA VAL A 55 -9.44 8.81 -0.07
C VAL A 55 -9.95 7.49 -0.65
N VAL A 56 -10.92 6.87 0.02
CA VAL A 56 -11.58 5.64 -0.43
C VAL A 56 -13.03 5.91 -0.74
N LEU A 57 -13.45 5.60 -1.97
CA LEU A 57 -14.83 5.64 -2.43
C LEU A 57 -15.51 4.31 -2.13
N LYS A 58 -16.64 4.36 -1.42
CA LYS A 58 -17.40 3.15 -1.02
C LYS A 58 -18.85 3.21 -1.46
N GLN A 59 -19.44 2.04 -1.69
CA GLN A 59 -20.88 1.85 -1.94
C GLN A 59 -21.46 0.94 -0.84
N GLY A 60 -22.00 1.56 0.21
CA GLY A 60 -22.20 0.86 1.48
C GLY A 60 -20.84 0.51 2.09
N ASP A 61 -20.66 -0.73 2.51
CA ASP A 61 -19.41 -1.20 3.12
C ASP A 61 -18.36 -1.69 2.09
N THR A 62 -18.69 -1.66 0.79
CA THR A 62 -17.82 -2.17 -0.28
C THR A 62 -16.96 -1.06 -0.88
N VAL A 63 -15.63 -1.25 -0.95
CA VAL A 63 -14.73 -0.40 -1.75
C VAL A 63 -15.13 -0.47 -3.22
N VAL A 64 -15.26 0.71 -3.80
CA VAL A 64 -15.49 0.90 -5.23
C VAL A 64 -14.19 1.35 -5.87
N ASP A 65 -13.49 2.28 -5.22
CA ASP A 65 -12.19 2.78 -5.66
C ASP A 65 -11.38 3.43 -4.52
N SER A 66 -10.09 3.64 -4.71
CA SER A 66 -9.20 4.30 -3.72
C SER A 66 -8.10 5.11 -4.41
N THR A 67 -7.82 6.31 -3.89
CA THR A 67 -6.86 7.27 -4.46
C THR A 67 -6.09 8.01 -3.36
N TYR A 68 -5.02 8.71 -3.76
CA TYR A 68 -4.26 9.61 -2.89
C TYR A 68 -4.50 11.06 -3.29
N VAL A 69 -4.36 11.96 -2.33
CA VAL A 69 -4.61 13.39 -2.55
C VAL A 69 -3.41 14.03 -3.26
N GLU A 70 -3.66 14.73 -4.37
CA GLU A 70 -2.66 15.56 -5.05
C GLU A 70 -2.01 16.56 -4.07
N SER A 71 -0.76 16.93 -4.30
CA SER A 71 -0.02 17.95 -3.52
C SER A 71 -0.66 19.35 -3.41
N ASP A 72 -1.79 19.62 -4.10
CA ASP A 72 -2.61 20.84 -3.92
C ASP A 72 -4.03 20.60 -3.37
N GLY A 73 -4.28 19.39 -2.85
CA GLY A 73 -5.48 19.00 -2.10
C GLY A 73 -6.54 18.24 -2.91
N ARG A 74 -6.37 17.98 -4.21
CA ARG A 74 -7.41 17.31 -5.03
C ARG A 74 -7.41 15.80 -4.93
N PHE A 75 -8.57 15.21 -5.18
CA PHE A 75 -8.71 13.80 -5.52
C PHE A 75 -9.76 13.63 -6.62
N ALA A 76 -9.66 12.53 -7.37
CA ALA A 76 -10.68 12.09 -8.32
C ALA A 76 -10.83 10.57 -8.31
N PHE A 77 -12.04 10.12 -8.65
CA PHE A 77 -12.38 8.76 -9.01
C PHE A 77 -13.09 8.82 -10.35
N HIS A 78 -12.65 8.05 -11.33
CA HIS A 78 -13.18 8.10 -12.69
C HIS A 78 -13.98 6.83 -13.03
N GLY A 79 -15.00 6.96 -13.88
CA GLY A 79 -15.80 5.81 -14.32
C GLY A 79 -16.81 5.28 -13.28
N VAL A 80 -17.13 6.06 -12.25
CA VAL A 80 -18.03 5.64 -11.15
C VAL A 80 -19.45 5.37 -11.66
N ALA A 81 -20.02 4.24 -11.25
CA ALA A 81 -21.35 3.80 -11.68
C ALA A 81 -22.50 4.56 -11.00
N ASP A 82 -23.73 4.37 -11.52
CA ASP A 82 -24.95 4.86 -10.88
C ASP A 82 -25.19 4.13 -9.54
N GLY A 83 -25.22 4.86 -8.42
CA GLY A 83 -25.28 4.30 -7.08
C GLY A 83 -25.26 5.35 -5.96
N THR A 84 -25.27 4.90 -4.71
CA THR A 84 -25.16 5.75 -3.51
C THR A 84 -23.83 5.44 -2.82
N TYR A 85 -23.01 6.46 -2.59
CA TYR A 85 -21.62 6.34 -2.19
C TYR A 85 -21.28 7.14 -0.94
N THR A 86 -20.18 6.81 -0.28
CA THR A 86 -19.50 7.60 0.77
C THR A 86 -18.01 7.71 0.44
N LEU A 87 -17.33 8.69 1.03
CA LEU A 87 -15.86 8.76 1.06
C LEU A 87 -15.39 8.49 2.49
N VAL A 88 -14.33 7.69 2.65
CA VAL A 88 -13.53 7.58 3.88
C VAL A 88 -12.16 8.18 3.59
N VAL A 89 -11.65 9.04 4.47
CA VAL A 89 -10.38 9.76 4.27
C VAL A 89 -9.48 9.60 5.50
N ARG A 90 -8.22 9.23 5.28
CA ARG A 90 -7.21 8.99 6.32
C ARG A 90 -5.92 9.76 6.02
N ALA A 91 -5.22 10.18 7.07
CA ALA A 91 -3.87 10.77 7.01
C ALA A 91 -3.21 10.67 8.40
N ASP A 92 -1.87 10.59 8.43
CA ASP A 92 -1.09 10.74 9.65
C ASP A 92 -1.39 12.07 10.37
N ASP A 93 -1.31 12.06 11.71
CA ASP A 93 -1.64 13.17 12.62
C ASP A 93 -3.08 13.74 12.50
N HIS A 94 -4.00 13.05 11.79
CA HIS A 94 -5.39 13.47 11.59
C HIS A 94 -6.40 12.38 12.00
N ARG A 95 -7.62 12.79 12.37
CA ARG A 95 -8.73 11.86 12.63
C ARG A 95 -9.34 11.40 11.30
N THR A 96 -9.67 10.11 11.19
CA THR A 96 -10.35 9.57 10.00
C THR A 96 -11.70 10.24 9.80
N ALA A 97 -11.95 10.81 8.62
CA ALA A 97 -13.23 11.40 8.27
C ALA A 97 -14.04 10.47 7.36
N THR A 98 -15.37 10.47 7.53
CA THR A 98 -16.30 9.79 6.61
C THR A 98 -17.39 10.77 6.16
N THR A 99 -17.64 10.88 4.86
CA THR A 99 -18.65 11.81 4.33
C THR A 99 -20.07 11.25 4.47
N ALA A 100 -21.05 12.16 4.52
CA ALA A 100 -22.45 11.78 4.36
C ALA A 100 -22.70 11.23 2.96
N SER A 101 -23.60 10.25 2.83
CA SER A 101 -23.81 9.55 1.57
C SER A 101 -24.41 10.42 0.46
N PHE A 102 -23.90 10.24 -0.77
CA PHE A 102 -24.24 11.01 -1.97
C PHE A 102 -24.60 10.07 -3.13
N ASP A 103 -25.48 10.53 -4.03
CA ASP A 103 -25.95 9.75 -5.18
C ASP A 103 -25.22 10.13 -6.48
N VAL A 104 -24.56 9.17 -7.11
CA VAL A 104 -24.15 9.25 -8.53
C VAL A 104 -25.31 8.73 -9.38
N SER A 105 -25.73 9.49 -10.41
CA SER A 105 -26.82 9.03 -11.28
C SER A 105 -26.79 9.62 -12.69
N GLY A 106 -27.16 8.80 -13.68
CA GLY A 106 -27.17 9.13 -15.09
C GLY A 106 -25.80 9.40 -15.71
N GLY A 107 -24.72 8.86 -15.13
CA GLY A 107 -23.33 9.14 -15.58
C GLY A 107 -22.93 10.62 -15.47
N ALA A 108 -23.49 11.37 -14.52
CA ALA A 108 -23.18 12.77 -14.30
C ALA A 108 -22.13 12.96 -13.18
N ASP A 109 -21.07 13.72 -13.46
CA ASP A 109 -19.99 14.01 -12.51
C ASP A 109 -20.51 14.58 -11.17
N VAL A 110 -19.96 14.08 -10.07
CA VAL A 110 -20.22 14.53 -8.70
C VAL A 110 -18.97 15.21 -8.17
N THR A 111 -18.82 16.49 -8.54
CA THR A 111 -17.74 17.37 -8.09
C THR A 111 -18.04 18.01 -6.73
N GLU A 112 -17.07 18.72 -6.16
CA GLU A 112 -17.19 19.45 -4.88
C GLU A 112 -17.53 18.52 -3.69
N GLN A 113 -17.06 17.25 -3.72
CA GLN A 113 -17.06 16.36 -2.55
C GLN A 113 -15.89 16.71 -1.61
N ASP A 114 -15.86 17.96 -1.15
CA ASP A 114 -14.77 18.47 -0.34
C ASP A 114 -14.80 17.88 1.08
N VAL A 115 -13.64 17.45 1.58
CA VAL A 115 -13.46 16.88 2.92
C VAL A 115 -12.49 17.77 3.71
N THR A 116 -12.78 17.99 4.98
CA THR A 116 -11.83 18.58 5.92
C THR A 116 -11.49 17.52 6.97
N LEU A 117 -10.21 17.17 7.07
CA LEU A 117 -9.70 16.30 8.13
C LEU A 117 -9.38 17.14 9.36
N ASP A 118 -10.01 16.82 10.49
CA ASP A 118 -9.57 17.37 11.78
C ASP A 118 -8.23 16.74 12.18
N GLY A 119 -7.35 17.54 12.78
CA GLY A 119 -6.13 17.03 13.40
C GLY A 119 -6.42 16.09 14.58
N ALA A 120 -5.48 15.20 14.90
CA ALA A 120 -5.64 14.22 15.98
C ALA A 120 -5.93 14.86 17.35
N VAL A 121 -5.45 16.10 17.56
CA VAL A 121 -5.74 16.94 18.72
C VAL A 121 -6.93 17.86 18.42
N LEU A 122 -7.92 17.91 19.31
CA LEU A 122 -9.20 18.62 19.10
C LEU A 122 -9.60 19.39 20.37
N ASN A 123 -9.94 20.68 20.23
CA ASN A 123 -10.62 21.43 21.29
C ASN A 123 -12.13 21.16 21.18
N THR A 124 -12.67 20.40 22.13
CA THR A 124 -14.08 19.96 22.10
C THR A 124 -15.10 21.06 22.42
N ASP A 125 -14.65 22.20 22.96
CA ASP A 125 -15.50 23.36 23.26
C ASP A 125 -15.62 24.33 22.07
N THR A 126 -14.57 24.47 21.26
CA THR A 126 -14.57 25.35 20.07
C THR A 126 -14.83 24.61 18.76
N GLY A 127 -14.38 23.35 18.66
CA GLY A 127 -14.35 22.58 17.41
C GLY A 127 -13.14 22.89 16.52
N ASP A 128 -12.13 23.61 17.02
CA ASP A 128 -10.84 23.78 16.32
C ASP A 128 -9.94 22.56 16.58
N SER A 129 -9.11 22.16 15.61
CA SER A 129 -8.22 21.00 15.70
C SER A 129 -6.75 21.33 15.35
N TRP A 130 -5.83 20.42 15.69
CA TRP A 130 -4.38 20.52 15.53
C TRP A 130 -3.73 19.15 15.31
N THR A 131 -2.58 19.14 14.64
CA THR A 131 -1.69 17.97 14.54
C THR A 131 -0.86 17.76 15.81
N ALA A 132 -0.41 18.84 16.46
CA ALA A 132 0.39 18.79 17.69
C ALA A 132 -0.38 19.33 18.92
N ILE A 133 0.04 18.93 20.12
CA ILE A 133 -0.63 19.23 21.38
C ILE A 133 -0.30 20.64 21.87
N GLN A 134 0.96 21.10 21.81
CA GLN A 134 1.31 22.43 22.32
C GLN A 134 0.59 23.58 21.58
N PRO A 135 0.42 23.57 20.24
CA PRO A 135 -0.39 24.57 19.53
C PRO A 135 -1.85 24.65 20.00
N ALA A 136 -2.45 23.53 20.41
CA ALA A 136 -3.79 23.50 21.00
C ALA A 136 -3.81 24.14 22.39
N LEU A 137 -2.85 23.78 23.25
CA LEU A 137 -2.69 24.36 24.60
C LEU A 137 -2.42 25.88 24.58
N ASP A 138 -1.64 26.36 23.60
CA ASP A 138 -1.34 27.78 23.38
C ASP A 138 -2.57 28.59 22.89
N ALA A 139 -3.54 27.93 22.25
CA ALA A 139 -4.72 28.55 21.67
C ALA A 139 -5.96 28.53 22.59
N ALA A 140 -6.08 27.51 23.46
CA ALA A 140 -7.24 27.27 24.30
C ALA A 140 -7.51 28.38 25.32
N ALA A 141 -8.79 28.63 25.61
CA ALA A 141 -9.23 29.55 26.66
C ALA A 141 -9.49 28.83 27.99
N ALA A 142 -9.61 29.61 29.06
CA ALA A 142 -9.69 29.06 30.41
C ALA A 142 -10.98 28.27 30.66
N GLY A 143 -10.83 26.98 31.02
CA GLY A 143 -11.92 26.03 31.23
C GLY A 143 -12.24 25.10 30.05
N GLU A 144 -11.50 25.17 28.94
CA GLU A 144 -11.74 24.35 27.73
C GLU A 144 -11.07 22.96 27.79
N THR A 145 -11.61 22.01 27.02
CA THR A 145 -11.16 20.62 26.96
C THR A 145 -10.50 20.26 25.63
N ILE A 146 -9.20 19.96 25.68
CA ILE A 146 -8.40 19.41 24.60
C ILE A 146 -8.40 17.88 24.68
N THR A 147 -8.88 17.22 23.64
CA THR A 147 -8.77 15.77 23.44
C THR A 147 -7.65 15.43 22.45
N VAL A 148 -6.89 14.37 22.72
CA VAL A 148 -5.72 13.92 21.93
C VAL A 148 -5.97 12.49 21.46
N GLY A 149 -5.75 12.22 20.16
CA GLY A 149 -5.86 10.86 19.59
C GLY A 149 -4.76 9.89 20.06
N PRO A 150 -4.80 8.63 19.59
CA PRO A 150 -3.72 7.67 19.83
C PRO A 150 -2.46 8.10 19.05
N GLY A 151 -1.29 7.63 19.47
CA GLY A 151 -0.01 7.96 18.87
C GLY A 151 1.05 8.45 19.87
N THR A 152 2.26 8.67 19.35
CA THR A 152 3.42 9.15 20.13
C THR A 152 3.77 10.58 19.72
N TYR A 153 3.62 11.50 20.66
CA TYR A 153 3.83 12.94 20.46
C TYR A 153 5.19 13.33 21.04
N ASP A 154 6.15 13.64 20.16
CA ASP A 154 7.55 14.05 20.46
C ASP A 154 7.64 15.48 21.06
N GLU A 155 6.81 15.78 22.06
CA GLU A 155 6.62 17.13 22.62
C GLU A 155 6.97 17.24 24.12
N ALA A 156 7.45 18.43 24.51
CA ALA A 156 7.64 18.82 25.91
C ALA A 156 6.64 19.94 26.24
N LEU A 157 5.51 19.57 26.86
CA LEU A 157 4.33 20.43 26.95
C LEU A 157 4.43 21.43 28.10
N THR A 158 3.94 22.65 27.87
CA THR A 158 3.82 23.71 28.86
C THR A 158 2.36 24.16 28.96
N ILE A 159 1.75 23.98 30.14
CA ILE A 159 0.37 24.42 30.39
C ILE A 159 0.40 25.76 31.16
N ALA A 160 -0.21 26.80 30.57
CA ALA A 160 -0.17 28.17 31.07
C ALA A 160 -1.55 28.87 31.09
N THR A 161 -2.64 28.10 30.98
CA THR A 161 -4.02 28.57 30.97
C THR A 161 -4.82 27.86 32.06
N ASP A 162 -5.47 28.62 32.94
CA ASP A 162 -6.30 28.08 34.03
C ASP A 162 -7.45 27.20 33.51
N GLY A 163 -7.81 26.15 34.24
CA GLY A 163 -9.01 25.35 33.99
C GLY A 163 -8.95 24.36 32.83
N LEU A 164 -7.83 24.25 32.11
CA LEU A 164 -7.75 23.35 30.96
C LEU A 164 -7.83 21.86 31.35
N THR A 165 -8.61 21.10 30.59
CA THR A 165 -8.56 19.63 30.62
C THR A 165 -7.83 19.12 29.38
N LEU A 166 -6.70 18.45 29.55
CA LEU A 166 -5.98 17.70 28.52
C LEU A 166 -6.29 16.21 28.71
N ARG A 167 -6.79 15.53 27.68
CA ARG A 167 -7.30 14.16 27.78
C ARG A 167 -7.01 13.32 26.54
N SER A 168 -6.53 12.09 26.69
CA SER A 168 -6.49 11.12 25.57
C SER A 168 -7.90 10.61 25.24
N THR A 169 -8.19 10.30 23.98
CA THR A 169 -9.43 9.57 23.62
C THR A 169 -9.36 8.07 23.91
N ASP A 170 -8.17 7.51 24.10
CA ASP A 170 -7.89 6.07 23.95
C ASP A 170 -7.15 5.48 25.17
N GLY A 171 -6.57 6.34 26.01
CA GLY A 171 -5.93 6.01 27.27
C GLY A 171 -4.42 5.84 27.19
N ALA A 172 -3.81 5.63 28.36
CA ALA A 172 -2.36 5.73 28.51
C ALA A 172 -1.56 4.68 27.74
N ALA A 173 -2.18 3.56 27.35
CA ALA A 173 -1.53 2.54 26.53
C ALA A 173 -1.23 3.02 25.09
N GLU A 174 -2.12 3.86 24.53
CA GLU A 174 -2.11 4.21 23.11
C GLU A 174 -1.68 5.67 22.85
N THR A 175 -1.85 6.58 23.82
CA THR A 175 -1.39 7.98 23.72
C THR A 175 -0.17 8.23 24.59
N THR A 176 1.00 8.40 23.96
CA THR A 176 2.28 8.71 24.63
C THR A 176 2.73 10.13 24.33
N VAL A 177 3.13 10.89 25.35
CA VAL A 177 3.84 12.18 25.22
C VAL A 177 5.26 12.01 25.70
N THR A 178 6.24 12.18 24.81
CA THR A 178 7.66 11.87 25.10
C THR A 178 8.59 13.07 24.88
N ALA A 179 9.21 13.53 25.97
CA ALA A 179 10.03 14.74 25.99
C ALA A 179 11.54 14.43 25.93
N SER A 180 12.07 14.38 24.71
CA SER A 180 13.51 14.20 24.41
C SER A 180 14.44 15.31 24.96
N SER A 181 13.90 16.38 25.54
CA SER A 181 14.67 17.40 26.29
C SER A 181 13.80 18.15 27.30
N GLY A 182 13.49 17.55 28.45
CA GLY A 182 12.74 18.20 29.54
C GLY A 182 11.69 17.30 30.19
N PRO A 183 10.79 17.86 31.01
CA PRO A 183 9.59 17.14 31.44
C PRO A 183 8.63 16.91 30.25
N ALA A 184 7.79 15.87 30.33
CA ALA A 184 6.63 15.71 29.45
C ALA A 184 5.62 16.84 29.65
N ILE A 185 5.40 17.23 30.92
CA ILE A 185 4.47 18.29 31.33
C ILE A 185 5.18 19.27 32.29
N GLU A 186 5.25 20.55 31.94
CA GLU A 186 5.59 21.65 32.84
C GLU A 186 4.39 22.57 33.09
N ILE A 187 4.05 22.79 34.37
CA ILE A 187 3.11 23.83 34.82
C ILE A 187 3.86 24.71 35.83
N ASN A 188 4.22 25.94 35.44
CA ASN A 188 5.17 26.75 36.20
C ASN A 188 4.66 28.16 36.52
N GLY A 189 4.29 28.37 37.79
CA GLY A 189 3.79 29.63 38.35
C GLY A 189 4.77 30.80 38.31
N ASN A 190 6.08 30.58 38.12
CA ASN A 190 7.02 31.68 37.86
C ASN A 190 6.91 32.22 36.43
N ASN A 191 6.44 31.40 35.48
CA ASN A 191 6.38 31.71 34.05
C ASN A 191 4.96 32.10 33.59
N GLY A 192 3.95 31.85 34.42
CA GLY A 192 2.55 32.24 34.22
C GLY A 192 1.64 31.53 35.22
N GLY A 193 1.86 30.22 35.35
CA GLY A 193 1.02 29.31 36.12
C GLY A 193 -0.27 28.94 35.40
N ALA A 194 -0.89 27.87 35.88
CA ALA A 194 -2.24 27.48 35.57
C ALA A 194 -2.81 26.75 36.79
N THR A 195 -4.07 26.99 37.10
CA THR A 195 -4.80 26.39 38.24
C THR A 195 -6.14 25.81 37.74
N GLY A 196 -6.60 24.72 38.34
CA GLY A 196 -7.74 23.94 37.86
C GLY A 196 -7.43 23.07 36.62
N VAL A 197 -6.17 22.68 36.42
CA VAL A 197 -5.74 21.89 35.25
C VAL A 197 -6.01 20.40 35.49
N ALA A 198 -6.54 19.69 34.49
CA ALA A 198 -6.69 18.24 34.52
C ALA A 198 -5.93 17.56 33.36
N ILE A 199 -5.26 16.45 33.66
CA ILE A 199 -4.52 15.60 32.72
C ILE A 199 -5.04 14.17 32.90
N ASP A 200 -5.47 13.54 31.81
CA ASP A 200 -6.32 12.34 31.85
C ASP A 200 -5.95 11.35 30.72
N GLY A 201 -5.42 10.17 31.05
CA GLY A 201 -5.25 9.08 30.08
C GLY A 201 -3.94 9.06 29.27
N PHE A 202 -2.78 9.47 29.78
CA PHE A 202 -1.54 9.51 28.99
C PHE A 202 -0.43 8.61 29.55
N THR A 203 0.40 8.00 28.68
CA THR A 203 1.78 7.69 29.06
C THR A 203 2.61 8.96 28.90
N LEU A 204 3.34 9.32 29.94
CA LEU A 204 4.20 10.50 30.01
C LEU A 204 5.64 10.04 30.21
N GLU A 205 6.53 10.46 29.31
CA GLU A 205 7.96 10.15 29.34
C GLU A 205 8.80 11.43 29.28
N GLY A 206 9.89 11.54 30.03
CA GLY A 206 10.71 12.74 29.99
C GLY A 206 12.17 12.52 30.35
N SER A 207 13.00 13.50 29.97
CA SER A 207 14.44 13.58 30.21
C SER A 207 14.83 14.73 31.17
N GLY A 208 13.88 15.16 32.00
CA GLY A 208 13.99 16.28 32.92
C GLY A 208 14.57 15.90 34.29
N SER A 209 14.37 16.79 35.27
CA SER A 209 14.52 16.40 36.69
C SER A 209 13.27 15.68 37.22
N TYR A 210 12.14 15.86 36.53
CA TYR A 210 10.85 15.20 36.72
C TYR A 210 10.24 14.99 35.34
N VAL A 211 9.42 13.97 35.17
CA VAL A 211 8.55 13.77 33.99
C VAL A 211 7.37 14.76 34.03
N VAL A 212 6.77 14.95 35.20
CA VAL A 212 5.68 15.92 35.44
C VAL A 212 6.12 16.94 36.48
N ASN A 213 6.18 18.22 36.10
CA ASN A 213 6.67 19.29 36.97
C ASN A 213 5.59 20.34 37.22
N THR A 214 4.93 20.27 38.39
CA THR A 214 3.99 21.31 38.85
C THR A 214 4.69 22.19 39.88
N PHE A 215 5.08 23.40 39.49
CA PHE A 215 5.91 24.30 40.30
C PHE A 215 5.20 25.64 40.57
N ASN A 216 5.04 26.00 41.83
CA ASN A 216 4.34 27.17 42.35
C ASN A 216 2.92 27.31 41.76
N VAL A 217 2.17 26.20 41.75
CA VAL A 217 0.77 26.11 41.26
C VAL A 217 -0.08 25.21 42.15
N ASP A 218 -1.39 25.50 42.19
CA ASP A 218 -2.40 24.76 42.95
C ASP A 218 -3.48 24.22 41.99
N ASP A 219 -4.24 23.21 42.44
CA ASP A 219 -5.41 22.65 41.76
C ASP A 219 -5.03 21.99 40.41
N VAL A 220 -4.10 21.03 40.45
CA VAL A 220 -3.73 20.20 39.29
C VAL A 220 -4.15 18.75 39.51
N THR A 221 -4.92 18.17 38.58
CA THR A 221 -5.30 16.76 38.57
C THR A 221 -4.50 15.99 37.52
N LEU A 222 -3.89 14.86 37.89
CA LEU A 222 -3.32 13.86 36.99
C LEU A 222 -4.01 12.51 37.26
N ARG A 223 -4.56 11.87 36.22
CA ARG A 223 -5.33 10.63 36.40
C ARG A 223 -5.33 9.70 35.20
N ASN A 224 -5.65 8.43 35.45
CA ASN A 224 -5.68 7.35 34.44
C ASN A 224 -4.40 7.25 33.59
N SER A 225 -3.24 7.60 34.15
CA SER A 225 -2.02 7.90 33.40
C SER A 225 -0.84 7.04 33.87
N VAL A 226 0.16 6.89 33.00
CA VAL A 226 1.46 6.28 33.33
C VAL A 226 2.52 7.39 33.35
N VAL A 227 3.38 7.39 34.36
CA VAL A 227 4.53 8.29 34.48
C VAL A 227 5.79 7.44 34.47
N ASP A 228 6.46 7.39 33.32
CA ASP A 228 7.66 6.59 33.09
C ASP A 228 8.91 7.47 33.17
N SER A 229 9.71 7.28 34.22
CA SER A 229 10.97 8.02 34.41
C SER A 229 12.18 7.36 33.74
N ALA A 230 12.08 6.08 33.35
CA ALA A 230 13.17 5.37 32.67
C ALA A 230 13.21 5.69 31.17
N ALA A 231 12.05 5.94 30.56
CA ALA A 231 11.88 6.28 29.16
C ALA A 231 12.42 7.69 28.79
N ALA A 232 12.28 8.08 27.51
CA ALA A 232 12.77 9.33 26.90
C ALA A 232 14.26 9.72 27.11
N GLY A 233 15.07 8.88 27.78
CA GLY A 233 16.46 9.15 28.13
C GLY A 233 16.76 9.31 29.63
N GLY A 234 15.77 9.08 30.51
CA GLY A 234 15.94 8.99 31.95
C GLY A 234 15.74 10.32 32.69
N SER A 235 14.55 10.51 33.28
CA SER A 235 14.33 11.52 34.32
C SER A 235 14.79 10.99 35.68
N GLU A 236 15.38 11.83 36.53
CA GLU A 236 15.71 11.38 37.90
C GLU A 236 14.46 11.07 38.76
N ASN A 237 13.27 11.56 38.42
CA ASN A 237 12.07 11.41 39.25
C ASN A 237 10.79 11.40 38.37
N GLY A 238 9.68 10.90 38.89
CA GLY A 238 8.37 10.92 38.22
C GLY A 238 7.73 12.31 38.25
N MET A 239 7.07 12.67 39.36
CA MET A 239 6.34 13.94 39.51
C MET A 239 6.85 14.82 40.67
N PHE A 240 6.77 16.14 40.47
CA PHE A 240 6.95 17.16 41.51
C PHE A 240 5.68 17.98 41.71
N THR A 241 5.36 18.30 42.98
CA THR A 241 4.39 19.35 43.33
C THR A 241 4.75 20.10 44.61
N ASP A 242 4.49 21.40 44.64
CA ASP A 242 4.63 22.28 45.81
C ASP A 242 3.32 22.96 46.23
N GLY A 243 2.19 22.57 45.63
CA GLY A 243 0.83 23.07 45.92
C GLY A 243 -0.21 21.94 46.02
N ALA A 244 -1.50 22.30 45.89
CA ALA A 244 -2.60 21.35 45.87
C ALA A 244 -2.62 20.55 44.54
N ALA A 245 -2.69 19.22 44.61
CA ALA A 245 -2.82 18.36 43.43
C ALA A 245 -3.60 17.08 43.73
N VAL A 246 -4.24 16.49 42.72
CA VAL A 246 -4.96 15.20 42.81
C VAL A 246 -4.28 14.21 41.86
N VAL A 247 -3.92 13.04 42.37
CA VAL A 247 -3.27 11.95 41.64
C VAL A 247 -4.16 10.71 41.79
N ASP A 248 -4.93 10.36 40.76
CA ASP A 248 -6.06 9.42 40.82
C ASP A 248 -5.91 8.32 39.76
N ASN A 249 -5.68 7.06 40.16
CA ASN A 249 -5.39 5.95 39.24
C ASN A 249 -4.18 6.22 38.31
N VAL A 250 -2.97 6.38 38.88
CA VAL A 250 -1.73 6.66 38.13
C VAL A 250 -0.66 5.60 38.42
N GLU A 251 -0.01 5.07 37.39
CA GLU A 251 1.15 4.17 37.50
C GLU A 251 2.45 4.98 37.38
N PHE A 252 3.25 5.04 38.44
CA PHE A 252 4.61 5.59 38.42
C PHE A 252 5.62 4.43 38.32
N ARG A 253 6.53 4.48 37.34
CA ARG A 253 7.54 3.43 37.13
C ARG A 253 8.93 3.95 36.74
N ASP A 254 9.93 3.23 37.24
CA ASP A 254 11.38 3.41 37.01
C ASP A 254 12.02 2.02 36.86
N ASP A 255 13.16 1.89 36.17
CA ASP A 255 13.88 0.60 36.08
C ASP A 255 15.31 0.62 36.68
N ASP A 256 15.83 1.82 36.99
CA ASP A 256 17.24 2.05 37.32
C ASP A 256 17.50 2.24 38.84
N ASP A 257 16.48 2.03 39.69
CA ASP A 257 16.53 2.17 41.16
C ASP A 257 16.85 3.62 41.60
N THR A 258 16.29 4.63 40.89
CA THR A 258 16.61 6.07 41.06
C THR A 258 15.43 6.93 41.55
N GLY A 259 15.47 8.25 41.34
CA GLY A 259 15.23 9.27 42.37
C GLY A 259 14.01 9.11 43.29
N THR A 260 12.83 9.49 42.79
CA THR A 260 11.56 9.61 43.54
C THR A 260 10.37 9.48 42.59
N GLY A 261 9.35 8.68 42.93
CA GLY A 261 8.12 8.60 42.13
C GLY A 261 7.30 9.89 42.18
N LEU A 262 7.00 10.37 43.39
CA LEU A 262 6.36 11.67 43.63
C LEU A 262 7.00 12.40 44.83
N ASP A 263 7.44 13.64 44.65
CA ASP A 263 7.89 14.55 45.72
C ASP A 263 6.91 15.72 45.91
N ILE A 264 6.29 15.79 47.10
CA ILE A 264 5.39 16.86 47.55
C ILE A 264 6.16 17.76 48.52
N ASN A 265 6.43 19.01 48.14
CA ASN A 265 7.51 19.76 48.80
C ASN A 265 7.36 21.29 48.77
N SER A 266 7.11 21.89 49.95
CA SER A 266 7.32 23.33 50.26
C SER A 266 6.36 24.39 49.69
N PRO A 267 5.11 24.51 50.19
CA PRO A 267 4.36 23.57 51.03
C PRO A 267 3.11 23.08 50.27
N GLY A 268 3.13 21.84 49.76
CA GLY A 268 1.99 21.27 49.06
C GLY A 268 0.83 21.07 50.03
N THR A 269 -0.21 21.90 49.97
CA THR A 269 -1.33 21.85 50.92
C THR A 269 -2.60 21.32 50.27
N GLY A 270 -3.09 20.18 50.75
CA GLY A 270 -4.30 19.55 50.22
C GLY A 270 -4.02 18.67 49.00
N THR A 271 -2.85 18.03 48.94
CA THR A 271 -2.56 17.02 47.91
C THR A 271 -3.32 15.72 48.23
N GLU A 272 -3.97 15.13 47.23
CA GLU A 272 -4.67 13.84 47.36
C GLU A 272 -4.09 12.82 46.37
N ILE A 273 -3.81 11.61 46.85
CA ILE A 273 -3.26 10.51 46.05
C ILE A 273 -4.13 9.28 46.29
N ILE A 274 -4.73 8.76 45.22
CA ILE A 274 -5.84 7.80 45.23
C ILE A 274 -5.50 6.67 44.26
N ASP A 275 -5.64 5.42 44.72
CA ASP A 275 -5.64 4.18 43.92
C ASP A 275 -4.52 4.09 42.86
N SER A 276 -3.33 4.60 43.20
CA SER A 276 -2.16 4.75 42.31
C SER A 276 -1.03 3.78 42.70
N GLU A 277 -0.23 3.32 41.74
CA GLU A 277 0.91 2.40 41.98
C GLU A 277 2.28 3.10 41.78
N PHE A 278 3.27 2.73 42.59
CA PHE A 278 4.65 3.21 42.51
C PHE A 278 5.63 2.03 42.48
N THR A 279 6.38 1.88 41.38
CA THR A 279 7.35 0.79 41.19
C THR A 279 8.76 1.26 40.84
N GLY A 280 9.77 0.47 41.21
CA GLY A 280 11.15 0.59 40.72
C GLY A 280 12.00 1.75 41.24
N TYR A 281 11.39 2.82 41.78
CA TYR A 281 12.15 3.94 42.34
C TYR A 281 12.97 3.56 43.59
N ARG A 282 14.02 4.33 43.84
CA ARG A 282 14.71 4.49 45.13
C ARG A 282 13.76 4.96 46.23
N VAL A 283 12.86 5.89 45.91
CA VAL A 283 11.82 6.40 46.82
C VAL A 283 10.48 6.39 46.10
N GLY A 284 9.46 5.72 46.66
CA GLY A 284 8.13 5.74 46.05
C GLY A 284 7.50 7.13 46.17
N LEU A 285 7.18 7.52 47.41
CA LEU A 285 6.50 8.77 47.74
C LEU A 285 7.26 9.56 48.82
N SER A 286 7.38 10.87 48.63
CA SER A 286 8.01 11.82 49.54
C SER A 286 7.05 12.96 49.86
N VAL A 287 6.81 13.22 51.16
CA VAL A 287 6.01 14.34 51.65
C VAL A 287 6.87 15.17 52.60
N ALA A 288 7.24 16.38 52.17
CA ALA A 288 8.27 17.18 52.80
C ALA A 288 7.89 18.66 52.95
N GLY A 289 8.58 19.37 53.86
CA GLY A 289 8.63 20.84 53.85
C GLY A 289 7.31 21.52 54.23
N GLU A 290 6.69 21.12 55.34
CA GLU A 290 5.41 21.69 55.83
C GLU A 290 4.23 21.50 54.86
N SER A 291 4.14 20.32 54.22
CA SER A 291 3.05 19.89 53.30
C SER A 291 1.96 19.03 53.99
N ASP A 292 0.77 18.97 53.37
CA ASP A 292 -0.42 18.17 53.72
C ASP A 292 -0.77 17.19 52.60
N ALA A 293 -1.02 15.92 52.96
CA ALA A 293 -1.37 14.88 51.99
C ALA A 293 -2.42 13.89 52.52
N THR A 294 -3.39 13.53 51.68
CA THR A 294 -4.25 12.36 51.85
C THR A 294 -3.81 11.29 50.85
N ILE A 295 -3.48 10.10 51.33
CA ILE A 295 -2.99 8.96 50.53
C ILE A 295 -3.95 7.80 50.80
N SER A 296 -4.64 7.28 49.78
CA SER A 296 -5.70 6.27 49.91
C SER A 296 -5.59 5.20 48.83
N GLY A 297 -5.62 3.93 49.22
CA GLY A 297 -5.62 2.79 48.27
C GLY A 297 -4.35 2.59 47.43
N VAL A 298 -3.35 3.46 47.63
CA VAL A 298 -2.06 3.47 46.93
C VAL A 298 -1.22 2.22 47.22
N ASP A 299 -0.48 1.76 46.20
CA ASP A 299 0.43 0.62 46.29
C ASP A 299 1.87 1.02 45.95
N ILE A 300 2.84 0.64 46.79
CA ILE A 300 4.23 1.08 46.68
C ILE A 300 5.16 -0.12 46.77
N ARG A 301 5.69 -0.60 45.64
CA ARG A 301 6.38 -1.90 45.53
C ARG A 301 7.70 -1.81 44.77
N GLY A 302 8.56 -2.82 44.94
CA GLY A 302 9.85 -2.90 44.23
C GLY A 302 10.84 -1.77 44.57
N ILE A 303 10.59 -1.03 45.66
CA ILE A 303 11.33 0.20 45.98
C ILE A 303 12.70 -0.09 46.60
N GLY A 304 13.74 0.62 46.14
CA GLY A 304 15.11 0.47 46.60
C GLY A 304 15.35 0.87 48.07
N VAL A 305 14.87 2.06 48.49
CA VAL A 305 15.39 2.76 49.69
C VAL A 305 14.33 3.20 50.71
N HIS A 306 13.22 3.81 50.30
CA HIS A 306 12.11 4.19 51.17
C HIS A 306 10.78 4.17 50.40
N GLY A 307 9.79 3.37 50.82
CA GLY A 307 8.48 3.38 50.16
C GLY A 307 7.76 4.71 50.36
N LEU A 308 7.64 5.15 51.61
CA LEU A 308 7.11 6.47 51.97
C LEU A 308 8.05 7.19 52.94
N ILE A 309 8.32 8.46 52.66
CA ILE A 309 9.03 9.38 53.55
C ILE A 309 8.13 10.56 53.92
N ILE A 310 8.08 10.90 55.22
CA ILE A 310 7.43 12.09 55.76
C ILE A 310 8.47 12.93 56.51
N LEU A 311 8.76 14.15 56.05
CA LEU A 311 9.83 15.02 56.55
C LEU A 311 9.36 16.43 56.95
N ASN A 312 9.57 16.83 58.21
CA ASN A 312 9.36 18.20 58.68
C ASN A 312 7.91 18.73 58.48
N SER A 313 6.89 17.92 58.78
CA SER A 313 5.48 18.35 58.80
C SER A 313 5.06 18.80 60.22
N ASN A 314 4.33 19.90 60.34
CA ASN A 314 4.11 20.63 61.60
C ASN A 314 2.65 20.55 62.15
N ALA A 315 2.40 21.11 63.34
CA ALA A 315 1.09 21.02 64.01
C ALA A 315 -0.08 21.77 63.33
N GLY A 316 0.17 22.59 62.31
CA GLY A 316 -0.87 23.19 61.45
C GLY A 316 -1.38 22.22 60.37
N ASN A 317 -0.57 21.21 60.07
CA ASN A 317 -0.69 20.31 58.93
C ASN A 317 -1.32 18.96 59.34
N ARG A 318 -1.69 18.13 58.35
CA ARG A 318 -2.15 16.76 58.51
C ARG A 318 -1.72 15.90 57.32
N ILE A 319 -1.14 14.74 57.63
CA ILE A 319 -0.90 13.68 56.65
C ILE A 319 -1.72 12.46 57.04
N THR A 320 -2.50 11.92 56.11
CA THR A 320 -3.33 10.72 56.30
C THR A 320 -2.94 9.67 55.26
N VAL A 321 -2.67 8.45 55.69
CA VAL A 321 -2.35 7.30 54.84
C VAL A 321 -3.33 6.19 55.19
N GLU A 322 -4.28 5.89 54.32
CA GLU A 322 -5.37 4.94 54.53
C GLU A 322 -5.34 3.83 53.46
N SER A 323 -5.55 2.57 53.87
CA SER A 323 -5.64 1.39 52.96
C SER A 323 -4.46 1.18 51.99
N THR A 324 -3.29 1.72 52.30
CA THR A 324 -2.08 1.72 51.45
C THR A 324 -1.20 0.48 51.66
N ASP A 325 -0.66 -0.10 50.59
CA ASP A 325 0.37 -1.15 50.63
C ASP A 325 1.77 -0.54 50.39
N ILE A 326 2.75 -0.86 51.24
CA ILE A 326 4.12 -0.35 51.15
C ILE A 326 5.14 -1.47 51.36
N VAL A 327 5.76 -1.96 50.28
CA VAL A 327 6.61 -3.16 50.23
C VAL A 327 7.99 -2.83 49.66
N ARG A 328 9.00 -2.73 50.53
CA ARG A 328 10.39 -2.48 50.13
C ARG A 328 11.16 -3.78 49.88
N THR A 329 11.89 -3.87 48.78
CA THR A 329 12.64 -5.08 48.40
C THR A 329 14.10 -5.06 48.87
N ASP A 330 14.78 -3.91 48.86
CA ASP A 330 16.25 -3.97 48.76
C ASP A 330 17.09 -3.77 50.04
N ALA A 331 18.20 -4.50 50.07
CA ALA A 331 18.93 -4.82 51.31
C ALA A 331 20.26 -4.08 51.48
N ASN A 332 20.71 -3.35 50.44
CA ASN A 332 22.11 -2.96 50.28
C ASN A 332 22.53 -1.70 51.05
N GLU A 333 21.60 -0.87 51.49
CA GLU A 333 21.89 0.33 52.29
C GLU A 333 21.50 0.17 53.77
N GLY A 334 22.45 0.46 54.67
CA GLY A 334 22.27 0.34 56.10
C GLY A 334 21.43 1.47 56.70
N ASP A 335 20.78 1.17 57.83
CA ASP A 335 20.08 2.13 58.71
C ASP A 335 18.86 2.86 58.08
N LYS A 336 18.27 2.29 57.01
CA LYS A 336 17.05 2.77 56.32
C LYS A 336 15.78 1.97 56.67
N ALA A 337 14.61 2.47 56.24
CA ALA A 337 13.28 1.96 56.62
C ALA A 337 12.26 1.98 55.47
N THR A 338 11.29 1.06 55.43
CA THR A 338 10.22 1.09 54.41
C THR A 338 9.34 2.34 54.54
N LEU A 339 8.91 2.66 55.77
CA LEU A 339 8.29 3.94 56.13
C LEU A 339 9.24 4.75 57.02
N LEU A 340 9.53 6.00 56.66
CA LEU A 340 10.32 6.92 57.48
C LEU A 340 9.49 8.16 57.83
N ILE A 341 9.25 8.38 59.12
CA ILE A 341 8.65 9.62 59.63
C ILE A 341 9.71 10.35 60.45
N GLN A 342 10.21 11.48 59.94
CA GLN A 342 11.28 12.24 60.57
C GLN A 342 10.84 13.67 60.88
N ASN A 343 11.12 14.14 62.11
CA ASN A 343 10.84 15.49 62.58
C ASN A 343 9.40 15.95 62.23
N SER A 344 8.39 15.11 62.46
CA SER A 344 7.02 15.40 62.01
C SER A 344 5.98 15.13 63.09
N GLU A 345 4.81 15.72 62.94
CA GLU A 345 3.63 15.55 63.79
C GLU A 345 2.34 15.46 62.94
N ASN A 346 1.18 15.24 63.57
CA ASN A 346 -0.15 15.08 62.96
C ASN A 346 -0.34 13.98 61.89
N VAL A 347 0.57 13.01 61.79
CA VAL A 347 0.45 11.86 60.86
C VAL A 347 -0.52 10.79 61.37
N LEU A 348 -1.50 10.39 60.55
CA LEU A 348 -2.27 9.16 60.71
C LEU A 348 -1.86 8.14 59.63
N ILE A 349 -1.50 6.94 60.07
CA ILE A 349 -1.34 5.75 59.22
C ILE A 349 -2.41 4.75 59.65
N ASP A 350 -3.35 4.42 58.77
CA ASP A 350 -4.49 3.56 59.07
C ASP A 350 -4.73 2.46 58.03
N SER A 351 -5.17 1.28 58.49
CA SER A 351 -5.60 0.12 57.68
C SER A 351 -4.60 -0.40 56.64
N SER A 352 -3.37 0.11 56.63
CA SER A 352 -2.32 -0.06 55.63
C SER A 352 -1.35 -1.21 55.97
N GLU A 353 -0.70 -1.80 54.96
CA GLU A 353 0.39 -2.77 55.15
C GLU A 353 1.75 -2.15 54.87
N ILE A 354 2.69 -2.32 55.81
CA ILE A 354 4.07 -1.89 55.66
C ILE A 354 4.97 -3.12 55.85
N SER A 355 5.77 -3.43 54.82
CA SER A 355 6.48 -4.69 54.69
C SER A 355 7.91 -4.51 54.17
N TYR A 356 8.74 -5.52 54.38
CA TYR A 356 10.10 -5.61 53.83
C TYR A 356 10.39 -7.04 53.39
N ASN A 357 10.67 -7.23 52.10
CA ASN A 357 10.83 -8.55 51.49
C ASN A 357 12.29 -8.89 51.11
N GLY A 358 13.25 -8.10 51.56
CA GLY A 358 14.65 -8.25 51.17
C GLY A 358 15.33 -9.50 51.71
N GLY A 359 16.19 -10.07 50.86
CA GLY A 359 16.77 -11.41 51.00
C GLY A 359 17.46 -11.70 52.34
N SER A 360 17.54 -12.98 52.69
CA SER A 360 17.78 -13.48 54.05
C SER A 360 19.20 -13.29 54.65
N ASN A 361 19.94 -12.22 54.31
CA ASN A 361 21.31 -12.05 54.78
C ASN A 361 21.82 -10.59 54.90
N THR A 362 22.28 -10.27 56.12
CA THR A 362 23.26 -9.22 56.54
C THR A 362 22.79 -7.90 57.19
N SER A 363 21.66 -7.26 56.85
CA SER A 363 21.24 -5.99 57.52
C SER A 363 20.32 -6.20 58.75
N ARG A 364 20.91 -6.37 59.94
CA ARG A 364 20.16 -6.44 61.23
C ARG A 364 19.59 -5.09 61.72
N ASN A 365 19.78 -4.03 60.94
CA ASN A 365 19.46 -2.65 61.30
C ASN A 365 18.28 -2.06 60.49
N ALA A 366 17.80 -2.77 59.45
CA ALA A 366 16.70 -2.26 58.63
C ALA A 366 15.38 -2.29 59.42
N ASN A 367 14.66 -1.17 59.39
CA ASN A 367 13.35 -1.04 60.02
C ASN A 367 12.23 -1.20 58.96
N VAL A 368 11.06 -1.67 59.38
CA VAL A 368 9.84 -1.67 58.58
C VAL A 368 9.26 -0.24 58.60
N ALA A 369 9.10 0.32 59.80
CA ALA A 369 8.85 1.74 59.99
C ALA A 369 9.81 2.30 61.04
N ASN A 370 10.23 3.55 60.84
CA ASN A 370 11.12 4.28 61.74
C ASN A 370 10.56 5.69 62.01
N VAL A 371 10.37 6.02 63.28
CA VAL A 371 9.93 7.35 63.71
C VAL A 371 11.09 8.04 64.43
N GLN A 372 11.60 9.13 63.87
CA GLN A 372 12.79 9.82 64.35
C GLN A 372 12.51 11.29 64.67
N VAL A 373 12.89 11.77 65.87
CA VAL A 373 12.78 13.19 66.23
C VAL A 373 14.11 13.69 66.79
N PHE A 374 14.70 14.66 66.08
CA PHE A 374 16.04 15.17 66.34
C PHE A 374 16.05 16.63 66.83
N ASP A 375 15.05 17.44 66.46
CA ASP A 375 15.09 18.89 66.64
C ASP A 375 14.40 19.39 67.93
N GLY A 376 15.15 19.36 69.04
CA GLY A 376 15.12 20.46 70.04
C GLY A 376 13.81 20.84 70.74
N ASN A 377 12.75 20.02 70.73
CA ASN A 377 11.36 20.30 71.18
C ASN A 377 10.42 20.95 70.12
N THR A 378 10.75 20.89 68.83
CA THR A 378 9.91 21.51 67.77
C THR A 378 8.62 20.73 67.48
N TYR A 379 8.63 19.38 67.50
CA TYR A 379 7.52 18.52 67.04
C TYR A 379 7.00 17.55 68.12
N ASP A 380 5.68 17.37 68.24
CA ASP A 380 5.02 16.44 69.16
C ASP A 380 4.62 15.11 68.51
N ALA A 381 5.55 14.14 68.54
CA ALA A 381 5.33 12.78 68.06
C ALA A 381 4.26 11.96 68.84
N SER A 382 3.54 12.53 69.81
CA SER A 382 2.34 11.87 70.39
C SER A 382 1.05 12.09 69.57
N THR A 383 1.12 12.94 68.55
CA THR A 383 0.08 13.09 67.52
C THR A 383 0.15 12.01 66.43
N ILE A 384 1.35 11.41 66.22
CA ILE A 384 1.55 10.32 65.26
C ILE A 384 0.76 9.09 65.73
N THR A 385 -0.14 8.63 64.86
CA THR A 385 -1.07 7.54 65.14
C THR A 385 -0.93 6.44 64.09
N PHE A 386 -0.78 5.21 64.55
CA PHE A 386 -0.97 3.99 63.76
C PHE A 386 -2.27 3.32 64.21
N ARG A 387 -3.22 3.14 63.28
CA ARG A 387 -4.50 2.45 63.52
C ARG A 387 -4.63 1.25 62.58
N ASP A 388 -5.08 0.10 63.10
CA ASP A 388 -5.44 -1.17 62.40
C ASP A 388 -4.47 -1.76 61.34
N SER A 389 -3.32 -1.12 61.12
CA SER A 389 -2.28 -1.38 60.10
C SER A 389 -1.35 -2.55 60.45
N ASN A 390 -0.65 -3.09 59.45
CA ASN A 390 0.09 -4.35 59.52
C ASN A 390 1.59 -4.17 59.22
N PHE A 391 2.47 -4.47 60.18
CA PHE A 391 3.92 -4.28 60.05
C PHE A 391 4.63 -5.64 59.96
N ARG A 392 5.22 -5.96 58.80
CA ARG A 392 5.79 -7.28 58.52
C ARG A 392 7.31 -7.31 58.28
N TYR A 393 7.93 -8.40 58.73
CA TYR A 393 9.24 -8.92 58.30
C TYR A 393 10.55 -8.22 58.72
N ASN A 394 10.56 -7.10 59.44
CA ASN A 394 11.81 -6.58 60.05
C ASN A 394 11.63 -5.95 61.45
N ASN A 395 12.43 -4.94 61.85
CA ASN A 395 12.28 -4.27 63.15
C ASN A 395 11.30 -3.08 63.06
N PHE A 396 10.73 -2.64 64.19
CA PHE A 396 10.06 -1.33 64.29
C PHE A 396 10.89 -0.41 65.18
N GLY A 397 11.20 0.80 64.69
CA GLY A 397 12.13 1.74 65.31
C GLY A 397 11.48 3.04 65.77
N ILE A 398 11.88 3.51 66.96
CA ILE A 398 11.64 4.89 67.42
C ILE A 398 12.94 5.42 68.01
N GLU A 399 13.45 6.55 67.49
CA GLU A 399 14.75 7.11 67.87
C GLU A 399 14.68 8.60 68.20
N THR A 400 15.42 9.03 69.24
CA THR A 400 15.44 10.41 69.74
C THR A 400 16.83 10.77 70.27
N THR A 401 17.33 11.98 69.98
CA THR A 401 18.71 12.39 70.35
C THR A 401 18.80 13.57 71.33
N GLU A 402 18.35 13.39 72.57
CA GLU A 402 18.76 14.28 73.68
C GLU A 402 19.09 13.51 74.96
N ASP A 403 20.28 13.78 75.52
CA ASP A 403 20.82 13.14 76.73
C ASP A 403 20.32 13.82 78.04
N SER A 404 19.30 14.69 77.92
CA SER A 404 18.95 15.73 78.92
C SER A 404 17.56 15.65 79.56
N GLY A 405 16.87 14.51 79.50
CA GLY A 405 15.95 14.10 80.57
C GLY A 405 14.43 14.11 80.30
N SER A 406 13.87 12.89 80.32
CA SER A 406 12.46 12.61 80.66
C SER A 406 11.39 13.11 79.67
N PHE A 407 11.61 12.93 78.37
CA PHE A 407 10.51 12.87 77.41
C PHE A 407 9.67 11.61 77.58
N THR A 408 8.36 11.75 77.36
CA THR A 408 7.39 10.64 77.25
C THR A 408 6.62 10.74 75.93
N ASN A 409 7.34 10.99 74.84
CA ASN A 409 6.78 10.88 73.48
C ASN A 409 6.22 9.46 73.32
N SER A 410 4.96 9.40 72.93
CA SER A 410 4.13 8.20 72.97
C SER A 410 3.32 8.15 71.69
N VAL A 411 3.90 7.59 70.63
CA VAL A 411 3.18 7.25 69.39
C VAL A 411 1.94 6.43 69.77
N VAL A 412 0.80 6.80 69.21
CA VAL A 412 -0.47 6.08 69.42
C VAL A 412 -0.47 4.86 68.50
N VAL A 413 -0.83 3.70 69.06
CA VAL A 413 -0.92 2.43 68.33
C VAL A 413 -2.16 1.69 68.80
N ASP A 414 -3.19 1.65 67.96
CA ASP A 414 -4.48 1.00 68.25
C ASP A 414 -4.84 0.04 67.12
N GLY A 415 -5.39 -1.14 67.43
CA GLY A 415 -5.69 -2.19 66.43
C GLY A 415 -4.48 -2.88 65.77
N SER A 416 -3.43 -2.13 65.39
CA SER A 416 -2.32 -2.54 64.51
C SER A 416 -1.58 -3.83 64.93
N TYR A 417 -1.18 -4.62 63.93
CA TYR A 417 -0.46 -5.88 64.08
C TYR A 417 1.02 -5.74 63.71
N PHE A 418 1.91 -6.39 64.49
CA PHE A 418 3.35 -6.34 64.29
C PHE A 418 3.96 -7.74 64.26
N ASN A 419 4.41 -8.19 63.09
CA ASN A 419 5.21 -9.39 62.88
C ASN A 419 6.70 -9.02 62.76
N ALA A 420 7.20 -8.33 63.79
CA ALA A 420 8.54 -7.76 63.83
C ALA A 420 9.55 -8.67 64.55
N ASN A 421 10.78 -8.74 64.04
CA ASN A 421 11.82 -9.62 64.58
C ASN A 421 12.36 -9.13 65.94
N GLN A 422 12.55 -7.81 66.11
CA GLN A 422 12.83 -7.15 67.40
C GLN A 422 12.21 -5.73 67.43
N PHE A 423 11.83 -5.27 68.63
CA PHE A 423 11.65 -3.84 68.88
C PHE A 423 13.00 -3.24 69.28
N GLY A 424 13.57 -2.39 68.43
CA GLY A 424 14.82 -1.69 68.69
C GLY A 424 14.57 -0.39 69.44
N GLY A 425 15.22 -0.18 70.59
CA GLY A 425 15.09 1.05 71.35
C GLY A 425 16.37 1.41 72.09
N SER A 426 16.81 2.66 71.93
CA SER A 426 17.93 3.26 72.67
C SER A 426 17.60 4.70 73.08
N ALA A 427 18.04 5.09 74.28
CA ALA A 427 18.03 6.46 74.79
C ALA A 427 16.67 7.21 74.91
N GLY A 428 15.54 6.51 75.07
CA GLY A 428 14.25 7.14 75.40
C GLY A 428 13.31 6.20 76.16
N LYS A 429 12.42 6.72 77.02
CA LYS A 429 11.39 5.92 77.73
C LYS A 429 10.10 5.85 76.93
N VAL A 430 10.18 5.28 75.73
CA VAL A 430 9.03 4.99 74.86
C VAL A 430 7.93 4.31 75.68
N THR A 431 6.71 4.83 75.58
CA THR A 431 5.53 4.29 76.27
C THR A 431 4.43 4.11 75.24
N VAL A 432 4.36 2.93 74.61
CA VAL A 432 3.27 2.57 73.71
C VAL A 432 1.97 2.52 74.52
N GLN A 433 1.06 3.45 74.25
CA GLN A 433 -0.25 3.51 74.89
C GLN A 433 -1.25 2.70 74.06
N ASN A 434 -1.19 1.38 74.17
CA ASN A 434 -2.15 0.49 73.53
C ASN A 434 -3.54 0.71 74.18
N SER A 435 -4.48 1.27 73.41
CA SER A 435 -5.77 1.80 73.87
C SER A 435 -6.96 0.96 73.42
N LEU A 436 -6.86 -0.36 73.61
CA LEU A 436 -7.88 -1.38 73.25
C LEU A 436 -9.20 -1.28 74.07
N GLU A 437 -9.75 -0.08 74.24
CA GLU A 437 -10.99 0.21 74.99
C GLU A 437 -11.67 1.57 74.61
N ASN A 438 -12.32 1.61 73.43
CA ASN A 438 -13.71 2.10 73.26
C ASN A 438 -14.07 3.58 73.59
N ARG A 439 -14.48 4.40 72.58
CA ARG A 439 -15.84 5.03 72.48
C ARG A 439 -16.02 6.18 71.45
N LEU A 440 -17.11 6.06 70.69
CA LEU A 440 -17.80 7.06 69.83
C LEU A 440 -18.45 8.26 70.57
N ASN A 441 -18.43 9.45 69.94
CA ASN A 441 -19.45 10.55 69.91
C ASN A 441 -18.90 11.76 69.10
N ALA A 442 -19.45 12.25 67.97
CA ALA A 442 -20.81 12.73 67.62
C ALA A 442 -21.13 14.18 68.08
N GLY A 443 -21.44 15.12 67.16
CA GLY A 443 -21.50 16.56 67.51
C GLY A 443 -22.14 17.62 66.57
N THR A 444 -22.69 17.31 65.39
CA THR A 444 -23.40 18.29 64.51
C THR A 444 -24.78 17.78 64.09
N SER A 445 -25.65 18.67 63.61
CA SER A 445 -26.86 18.26 62.88
C SER A 445 -26.42 17.71 61.52
N ALA A 446 -26.66 16.43 61.26
CA ALA A 446 -26.39 15.83 59.96
C ALA A 446 -27.03 16.67 58.85
N LEU A 447 -26.19 17.10 57.92
CA LEU A 447 -26.64 17.43 56.58
C LEU A 447 -27.03 16.10 55.88
N PRO A 448 -27.93 16.13 54.91
CA PRO A 448 -28.34 14.93 54.20
C PRO A 448 -27.18 14.25 53.45
N ASP A 449 -27.23 12.93 53.35
CA ASP A 449 -26.24 12.10 52.66
C ASP A 449 -26.79 11.67 51.29
N VAL A 450 -25.92 11.35 50.33
CA VAL A 450 -26.32 10.74 49.05
C VAL A 450 -25.67 9.36 48.97
N THR A 451 -26.51 8.32 48.99
CA THR A 451 -26.07 6.92 48.94
C THR A 451 -26.52 6.23 47.65
N GLY A 452 -25.97 5.07 47.35
CA GLY A 452 -26.54 4.17 46.35
C GLY A 452 -25.70 2.92 46.18
N THR A 453 -26.13 2.03 45.30
CA THR A 453 -25.27 0.96 44.77
C THR A 453 -24.87 1.26 43.33
N VAL A 454 -23.60 1.06 43.00
CA VAL A 454 -23.20 0.84 41.60
C VAL A 454 -23.33 -0.66 41.31
N SER A 455 -23.95 -0.97 40.17
CA SER A 455 -24.18 -2.32 39.68
C SER A 455 -23.79 -2.40 38.21
N SER A 456 -23.55 -3.60 37.69
CA SER A 456 -23.27 -3.79 36.27
C SER A 456 -24.48 -4.44 35.62
N ALA A 457 -24.82 -3.96 34.43
CA ALA A 457 -25.72 -4.65 33.51
C ALA A 457 -24.97 -5.70 32.67
N ALA A 458 -23.62 -5.63 32.62
CA ALA A 458 -22.79 -6.55 31.86
C ALA A 458 -22.88 -7.99 32.40
N ALA A 459 -23.15 -8.95 31.52
CA ALA A 459 -23.53 -10.31 31.90
C ALA A 459 -22.35 -11.20 32.37
N ASP A 460 -21.12 -10.78 32.10
CA ASP A 460 -19.86 -11.37 32.58
C ASP A 460 -19.39 -10.77 33.93
N ALA A 461 -20.03 -9.70 34.40
CA ALA A 461 -19.49 -8.83 35.45
C ALA A 461 -20.18 -8.95 36.82
N SER A 462 -19.47 -8.44 37.82
CA SER A 462 -20.06 -7.87 39.04
C SER A 462 -19.20 -6.68 39.45
N VAL A 463 -19.81 -5.51 39.66
CA VAL A 463 -19.07 -4.33 40.11
C VAL A 463 -18.43 -4.63 41.46
N GLY A 464 -17.11 -4.44 41.55
CA GLY A 464 -16.35 -4.67 42.77
C GLY A 464 -16.38 -3.46 43.71
N SER A 465 -15.59 -3.57 44.79
CA SER A 465 -15.10 -2.39 45.50
C SER A 465 -14.10 -1.62 44.64
N GLY A 466 -13.98 -0.31 44.85
CA GLY A 466 -12.99 0.52 44.17
C GLY A 466 -13.50 1.26 42.92
N VAL A 467 -14.78 1.16 42.56
CA VAL A 467 -15.32 1.97 41.45
C VAL A 467 -15.48 3.41 41.91
N PRO A 468 -14.85 4.40 41.25
CA PRO A 468 -14.99 5.81 41.59
C PRO A 468 -16.40 6.31 41.25
N VAL A 469 -17.06 6.85 42.27
CA VAL A 469 -18.34 7.54 42.18
C VAL A 469 -18.09 9.01 42.50
N ARG A 470 -18.45 9.90 41.58
CA ARG A 470 -18.22 11.34 41.63
C ARG A 470 -19.55 12.08 41.79
N LEU A 471 -19.63 12.98 42.76
CA LEU A 471 -20.78 13.89 42.95
C LEU A 471 -20.45 15.26 42.35
N GLN A 472 -21.23 15.72 41.37
CA GLN A 472 -21.02 17.00 40.69
C GLN A 472 -22.21 17.95 40.85
N GLN A 473 -21.96 19.26 40.83
CA GLN A 473 -23.00 20.29 40.73
C GLN A 473 -22.67 21.29 39.63
N GLY A 474 -23.45 21.26 38.54
CA GLY A 474 -23.28 22.19 37.41
C GLY A 474 -21.98 21.99 36.61
N GLY A 475 -21.41 20.78 36.64
CA GLY A 475 -20.12 20.42 36.03
C GLY A 475 -18.96 20.37 37.04
N THR A 476 -19.03 21.14 38.14
CA THR A 476 -17.98 21.14 39.17
C THR A 476 -18.07 19.91 40.07
N LEU A 477 -16.95 19.21 40.29
CA LEU A 477 -16.83 18.12 41.26
C LEU A 477 -16.99 18.65 42.70
N ILE A 478 -17.66 17.87 43.56
CA ILE A 478 -17.99 18.23 44.95
C ILE A 478 -17.37 17.24 45.95
N GLU A 479 -17.45 15.95 45.64
CA GLU A 479 -16.89 14.85 46.43
C GLU A 479 -16.67 13.64 45.51
N SER A 480 -15.67 12.81 45.79
CA SER A 480 -15.41 11.53 45.09
C SER A 480 -15.24 10.44 46.14
N VAL A 481 -15.86 9.27 45.92
CA VAL A 481 -15.78 8.11 46.83
C VAL A 481 -15.71 6.82 46.02
N THR A 482 -15.04 5.79 46.53
CA THR A 482 -15.05 4.46 45.92
C THR A 482 -16.12 3.55 46.51
N THR A 483 -16.58 2.58 45.72
CA THR A 483 -17.54 1.55 46.17
C THR A 483 -16.95 0.60 47.22
N ASP A 484 -17.79 0.12 48.14
CA ASP A 484 -17.47 -1.03 48.99
C ASP A 484 -17.62 -2.38 48.27
N SER A 485 -17.29 -3.49 48.95
CA SER A 485 -17.29 -4.84 48.37
C SER A 485 -18.67 -5.37 47.97
N ASP A 486 -19.75 -4.74 48.41
CA ASP A 486 -21.14 -5.03 48.04
C ASP A 486 -21.67 -3.99 47.02
N GLY A 487 -20.81 -3.11 46.48
CA GLY A 487 -21.12 -2.09 45.48
C GLY A 487 -21.69 -0.78 46.04
N ASN A 488 -21.76 -0.59 47.36
CA ASN A 488 -22.36 0.59 47.97
C ASN A 488 -21.41 1.80 47.96
N TYR A 489 -21.97 3.01 47.81
CA TYR A 489 -21.25 4.27 48.00
C TYR A 489 -22.04 5.24 48.92
N GLU A 490 -21.33 6.19 49.56
CA GLU A 490 -21.91 7.16 50.52
C GLU A 490 -21.16 8.51 50.48
N PHE A 491 -21.76 9.53 49.84
CA PHE A 491 -21.38 10.94 49.99
C PHE A 491 -22.02 11.50 51.26
N ARG A 492 -21.23 12.12 52.15
CA ARG A 492 -21.72 12.50 53.50
C ARG A 492 -21.91 13.99 53.65
N ASN A 493 -22.98 14.40 54.32
CA ASN A 493 -23.26 15.82 54.64
C ASN A 493 -23.40 16.74 53.40
N VAL A 494 -23.95 16.23 52.30
CA VAL A 494 -24.29 16.98 51.08
C VAL A 494 -25.26 18.13 51.41
N THR A 495 -25.17 19.24 50.66
CA THR A 495 -26.03 20.42 50.88
C THR A 495 -27.30 20.39 50.01
N ASP A 496 -28.31 21.20 50.36
CA ASP A 496 -29.54 21.30 49.55
C ASP A 496 -29.22 21.86 48.15
N GLY A 497 -29.49 21.06 47.11
CA GLY A 497 -29.10 21.39 45.74
C GLY A 497 -29.49 20.32 44.72
N SER A 498 -29.22 20.60 43.45
CA SER A 498 -29.29 19.61 42.36
C SER A 498 -27.87 19.14 42.06
N TYR A 499 -27.69 17.84 41.88
CA TYR A 499 -26.41 17.20 41.62
C TYR A 499 -26.54 16.16 40.51
N THR A 500 -25.42 15.83 39.89
CA THR A 500 -25.26 14.61 39.09
C THR A 500 -24.37 13.66 39.88
N VAL A 501 -24.81 12.42 40.06
CA VAL A 501 -23.92 11.31 40.45
C VAL A 501 -23.43 10.66 39.16
N LEU A 502 -22.14 10.41 39.08
CA LEU A 502 -21.46 9.78 37.94
C LEU A 502 -20.63 8.62 38.49
N ALA A 503 -20.79 7.43 37.93
CA ALA A 503 -19.90 6.29 38.18
C ALA A 503 -19.16 5.96 36.89
N ASP A 504 -17.88 5.60 37.03
CA ASP A 504 -16.97 5.34 35.93
C ASP A 504 -16.14 4.12 36.27
N ALA A 505 -15.97 3.17 35.35
CA ALA A 505 -15.27 1.91 35.62
C ALA A 505 -14.62 1.34 34.35
N PRO A 506 -13.43 0.72 34.45
CA PRO A 506 -12.82 0.03 33.33
C PRO A 506 -13.77 -0.98 32.66
N ALA A 507 -13.69 -1.06 31.33
CA ALA A 507 -14.52 -1.93 30.48
C ALA A 507 -16.05 -1.75 30.62
N HIS A 508 -16.50 -0.58 31.09
CA HIS A 508 -17.91 -0.20 31.14
C HIS A 508 -18.15 1.17 30.47
N GLN A 509 -19.39 1.40 30.04
CA GLN A 509 -19.87 2.71 29.63
C GLN A 509 -20.19 3.56 30.88
N GLN A 510 -19.72 4.81 30.92
CA GLN A 510 -19.91 5.72 32.06
C GLN A 510 -21.41 6.00 32.33
N ALA A 511 -21.86 5.74 33.56
CA ALA A 511 -23.26 5.94 33.96
C ALA A 511 -23.41 7.22 34.80
N SER A 512 -24.44 8.02 34.51
CA SER A 512 -24.76 9.20 35.32
C SER A 512 -26.26 9.40 35.56
N ALA A 513 -26.62 9.96 36.72
CA ALA A 513 -28.00 10.20 37.13
C ALA A 513 -28.12 11.47 37.98
N SER A 514 -29.19 12.25 37.77
CA SER A 514 -29.43 13.49 38.52
C SER A 514 -30.19 13.26 39.83
N VAL A 515 -29.61 13.69 40.95
CA VAL A 515 -30.22 13.64 42.30
C VAL A 515 -30.53 15.06 42.79
N THR A 516 -31.59 15.24 43.59
CA THR A 516 -31.96 16.55 44.16
C THR A 516 -32.14 16.44 45.67
N VAL A 517 -31.16 16.99 46.39
CA VAL A 517 -31.08 16.98 47.85
C VAL A 517 -31.89 18.14 48.42
N SER A 518 -32.78 17.88 49.39
CA SER A 518 -33.68 18.92 49.95
C SER A 518 -34.04 18.72 51.43
N GLY A 519 -33.02 18.58 52.28
CA GLY A 519 -33.14 18.41 53.72
C GLY A 519 -33.41 16.96 54.19
N SER A 520 -33.29 15.99 53.29
CA SER A 520 -33.35 14.54 53.52
C SER A 520 -32.23 13.85 52.76
N SER A 521 -31.64 12.79 53.35
CA SER A 521 -30.68 11.94 52.64
C SER A 521 -31.42 11.22 51.51
N GLU A 522 -30.81 11.19 50.33
CA GLU A 522 -31.40 10.64 49.11
C GLU A 522 -30.62 9.39 48.65
N THR A 523 -31.23 8.57 47.80
CA THR A 523 -30.60 7.35 47.27
C THR A 523 -30.70 7.33 45.75
N GLN A 524 -29.57 7.09 45.07
CA GLN A 524 -29.45 7.07 43.62
C GLN A 524 -28.59 5.88 43.17
N ASP A 525 -29.23 4.77 42.82
CA ASP A 525 -28.50 3.61 42.30
C ASP A 525 -28.05 3.86 40.85
N LEU A 526 -26.93 3.25 40.45
CA LEU A 526 -26.38 3.31 39.09
C LEU A 526 -26.20 1.90 38.54
N ALA A 527 -26.47 1.75 37.24
CA ALA A 527 -26.14 0.57 36.46
C ALA A 527 -25.16 1.00 35.37
N LEU A 528 -24.02 0.32 35.30
CA LEU A 528 -23.01 0.48 34.27
C LEU A 528 -23.24 -0.59 33.20
N ASP A 529 -23.46 -0.18 31.95
CA ASP A 529 -23.50 -1.09 30.81
C ASP A 529 -22.07 -1.49 30.41
N GLY A 530 -21.89 -2.67 29.82
CA GLY A 530 -20.60 -3.13 29.34
C GLY A 530 -20.09 -2.32 28.15
N ALA A 531 -18.77 -2.27 27.95
CA ALA A 531 -18.15 -1.64 26.79
C ALA A 531 -18.37 -2.43 25.47
N VAL A 532 -18.81 -3.69 25.55
CA VAL A 532 -19.25 -4.52 24.41
C VAL A 532 -20.76 -4.74 24.50
N GLU A 533 -21.50 -4.55 23.41
CA GLU A 533 -22.97 -4.71 23.34
C GLU A 533 -23.36 -5.61 22.15
N ASN A 534 -24.35 -6.49 22.33
CA ASN A 534 -25.05 -7.16 21.22
C ASN A 534 -26.30 -6.35 20.88
N THR A 535 -26.26 -5.62 19.77
CA THR A 535 -27.28 -4.62 19.42
C THR A 535 -28.65 -5.22 19.04
N ASP A 536 -28.70 -6.52 18.74
CA ASP A 536 -29.93 -7.25 18.44
C ASP A 536 -30.68 -7.71 19.71
N THR A 537 -29.94 -7.97 20.82
CA THR A 537 -30.54 -8.37 22.10
C THR A 537 -30.63 -7.23 23.12
N GLY A 538 -29.69 -6.28 23.09
CA GLY A 538 -29.49 -5.25 24.11
C GLY A 538 -28.83 -5.78 25.39
N ASP A 539 -28.13 -6.91 25.32
CA ASP A 539 -27.26 -7.41 26.39
C ASP A 539 -25.82 -6.84 26.20
N SER A 540 -25.08 -6.65 27.29
CA SER A 540 -23.70 -6.11 27.26
C SER A 540 -22.71 -6.94 28.09
N TRP A 541 -21.41 -6.70 27.87
CA TRP A 541 -20.26 -7.40 28.46
C TRP A 541 -19.06 -6.46 28.64
N MET A 542 -18.17 -6.78 29.57
CA MET A 542 -16.88 -6.08 29.70
C MET A 542 -15.88 -6.52 28.63
N ALA A 543 -15.88 -7.81 28.28
CA ALA A 543 -14.97 -8.40 27.30
C ALA A 543 -15.70 -8.87 26.03
N ILE A 544 -14.96 -9.04 24.95
CA ILE A 544 -15.49 -9.44 23.63
C ILE A 544 -15.78 -10.94 23.61
N GLN A 545 -14.91 -11.79 24.16
CA GLN A 545 -15.13 -13.24 24.13
C GLN A 545 -16.47 -13.68 24.77
N PRO A 546 -16.90 -13.15 25.94
CA PRO A 546 -18.22 -13.47 26.51
C PRO A 546 -19.41 -13.04 25.65
N ALA A 547 -19.29 -11.98 24.85
CA ALA A 547 -20.31 -11.56 23.89
C ALA A 547 -20.37 -12.53 22.70
N VAL A 548 -19.21 -12.91 22.14
CA VAL A 548 -19.11 -13.92 21.07
C VAL A 548 -19.63 -15.29 21.53
N ASP A 549 -19.33 -15.70 22.76
CA ASP A 549 -19.84 -16.94 23.37
C ASP A 549 -21.36 -16.96 23.58
N ALA A 550 -22.00 -15.80 23.62
CA ALA A 550 -23.44 -15.65 23.84
C ALA A 550 -24.24 -15.45 22.55
N ALA A 551 -23.60 -14.94 21.48
CA ALA A 551 -24.25 -14.55 20.24
C ALA A 551 -24.82 -15.73 19.44
N THR A 552 -25.75 -15.42 18.54
CA THR A 552 -26.29 -16.37 17.55
C THR A 552 -26.21 -15.82 16.13
N SER A 553 -26.75 -16.55 15.15
CA SER A 553 -26.49 -16.27 13.73
C SER A 553 -27.28 -15.06 13.21
N GLY A 554 -26.60 -14.16 12.51
CA GLY A 554 -27.14 -12.92 11.96
C GLY A 554 -27.20 -11.75 12.95
N GLU A 555 -26.46 -11.82 14.07
CA GLU A 555 -26.42 -10.77 15.11
C GLU A 555 -25.21 -9.84 14.94
N THR A 556 -25.29 -8.63 15.50
CA THR A 556 -24.20 -7.64 15.49
C THR A 556 -23.72 -7.27 16.90
N ILE A 557 -22.46 -7.63 17.18
CA ILE A 557 -21.72 -7.20 18.37
C ILE A 557 -20.96 -5.92 18.06
N THR A 558 -21.23 -4.87 18.83
CA THR A 558 -20.53 -3.58 18.78
C THR A 558 -19.60 -3.40 19.96
N VAL A 559 -18.40 -2.87 19.72
CA VAL A 559 -17.37 -2.60 20.73
C VAL A 559 -17.17 -1.09 20.88
N ALA A 560 -17.10 -0.59 22.10
CA ALA A 560 -16.79 0.82 22.38
C ALA A 560 -15.26 1.09 22.32
N PRO A 561 -14.83 2.32 22.00
CA PRO A 561 -13.44 2.72 22.07
C PRO A 561 -12.69 2.34 23.36
N GLY A 562 -11.40 2.04 23.22
CA GLY A 562 -10.50 1.57 24.28
C GLY A 562 -9.66 0.35 23.89
N THR A 563 -8.77 -0.06 24.79
CA THR A 563 -7.82 -1.17 24.60
C THR A 563 -8.29 -2.46 25.28
N TYR A 564 -8.50 -3.51 24.49
CA TYR A 564 -8.98 -4.83 24.90
C TYR A 564 -7.83 -5.84 24.87
N ALA A 565 -7.27 -6.16 26.04
CA ALA A 565 -6.17 -7.11 26.20
C ALA A 565 -6.66 -8.57 26.18
N GLU A 566 -7.26 -9.01 25.07
CA GLU A 566 -7.78 -10.37 24.88
C GLU A 566 -7.48 -10.94 23.48
N SER A 567 -7.71 -12.26 23.33
CA SER A 567 -7.71 -12.97 22.05
C SER A 567 -9.09 -13.61 21.86
N VAL A 568 -9.73 -13.35 20.73
CA VAL A 568 -11.12 -13.72 20.45
C VAL A 568 -11.17 -14.97 19.55
N ASP A 569 -11.77 -16.04 20.05
CA ASP A 569 -11.94 -17.35 19.38
C ASP A 569 -13.42 -17.61 19.12
N PHE A 570 -13.81 -17.77 17.85
CA PHE A 570 -15.21 -17.94 17.45
C PHE A 570 -15.73 -19.39 17.61
N ALA A 571 -14.96 -20.28 18.24
CA ALA A 571 -15.24 -21.72 18.31
C ALA A 571 -16.57 -22.08 19.01
N SER A 572 -17.10 -21.17 19.84
CA SER A 572 -18.40 -21.26 20.49
C SER A 572 -19.56 -21.16 19.49
N VAL A 573 -19.47 -20.27 18.52
CA VAL A 573 -20.46 -20.04 17.45
C VAL A 573 -20.14 -20.89 16.21
N SER A 574 -20.26 -22.21 16.33
CA SER A 574 -19.87 -23.15 15.26
C SER A 574 -20.97 -23.42 14.22
N GLY A 575 -20.76 -22.96 12.99
CA GLY A 575 -21.57 -23.23 11.78
C GLY A 575 -21.67 -22.02 10.86
N GLU A 576 -22.71 -21.99 10.02
CA GLU A 576 -23.19 -20.79 9.31
C GLU A 576 -23.57 -19.73 10.37
N THR A 577 -22.77 -18.66 10.53
CA THR A 577 -23.00 -17.65 11.57
C THR A 577 -23.46 -16.29 11.06
N ASP A 578 -22.86 -15.71 10.02
CA ASP A 578 -23.24 -14.35 9.56
C ASP A 578 -23.15 -13.33 10.74
N LEU A 579 -22.12 -13.51 11.60
CA LEU A 579 -21.91 -12.73 12.82
C LEU A 579 -21.01 -11.53 12.51
N THR A 580 -21.50 -10.33 12.81
CA THR A 580 -20.69 -9.10 12.68
C THR A 580 -20.13 -8.70 14.04
N LEU A 581 -18.81 -8.58 14.12
CA LEU A 581 -18.11 -7.91 15.21
C LEU A 581 -17.53 -6.59 14.64
N THR A 582 -17.93 -5.46 15.20
CA THR A 582 -17.57 -4.12 14.69
C THR A 582 -17.30 -3.12 15.82
N SER A 583 -16.50 -2.07 15.56
CA SER A 583 -16.35 -0.93 16.48
C SER A 583 -17.50 0.09 16.35
N THR A 584 -17.73 0.88 17.40
CA THR A 584 -18.57 2.09 17.37
C THR A 584 -17.79 3.39 17.12
N GLY A 585 -16.45 3.34 17.16
CA GLY A 585 -15.55 4.46 16.87
C GLY A 585 -14.75 4.27 15.57
N ALA A 586 -13.66 5.02 15.41
CA ALA A 586 -12.67 4.75 14.36
C ALA A 586 -11.80 3.53 14.72
N ALA A 587 -11.18 2.89 13.73
CA ALA A 587 -10.34 1.71 13.96
C ALA A 587 -9.15 2.00 14.89
N SER A 588 -8.56 3.19 14.79
CA SER A 588 -7.51 3.68 15.70
C SER A 588 -7.97 3.78 17.17
N GLU A 589 -9.27 3.94 17.40
CA GLU A 589 -9.85 4.18 18.72
C GLU A 589 -10.25 2.87 19.45
N THR A 590 -10.15 1.71 18.79
CA THR A 590 -10.57 0.41 19.35
C THR A 590 -9.50 -0.65 19.13
N VAL A 591 -8.64 -0.85 20.13
CA VAL A 591 -7.39 -1.61 20.01
C VAL A 591 -7.55 -2.99 20.65
N ILE A 592 -7.35 -4.05 19.86
CA ILE A 592 -7.43 -5.44 20.32
C ILE A 592 -6.00 -6.00 20.39
N VAL A 593 -5.54 -6.29 21.61
CA VAL A 593 -4.16 -6.69 21.91
C VAL A 593 -4.12 -8.18 22.26
N GLY A 594 -3.85 -9.02 21.26
CA GLY A 594 -3.84 -10.48 21.38
C GLY A 594 -2.85 -10.99 22.44
N GLN A 595 -3.32 -11.89 23.31
CA GLN A 595 -2.59 -12.33 24.50
C GLN A 595 -2.13 -13.80 24.42
N GLY A 596 -0.89 -14.04 24.86
CA GLY A 596 -0.34 -15.38 24.98
C GLY A 596 0.06 -15.99 23.63
N SER A 597 -0.54 -17.12 23.26
CA SER A 597 -0.11 -17.92 22.09
C SER A 597 -1.28 -18.38 21.18
N VAL A 598 -2.39 -17.65 21.21
CA VAL A 598 -3.53 -17.78 20.29
C VAL A 598 -3.65 -16.49 19.48
N PRO A 599 -4.09 -16.55 18.20
CA PRO A 599 -4.27 -15.34 17.39
C PRO A 599 -5.12 -14.29 18.10
N THR A 600 -4.93 -13.02 17.77
CA THR A 600 -5.77 -11.92 18.26
C THR A 600 -7.23 -12.13 17.87
N PHE A 601 -7.46 -12.58 16.63
CA PHE A 601 -8.73 -13.11 16.15
C PHE A 601 -8.52 -14.50 15.56
N ASN A 602 -9.13 -15.52 16.17
CA ASN A 602 -9.17 -16.89 15.68
C ASN A 602 -10.57 -17.22 15.16
N VAL A 603 -10.79 -16.91 13.88
CA VAL A 603 -12.06 -17.08 13.18
C VAL A 603 -12.15 -18.49 12.61
N ASN A 604 -13.17 -19.21 13.07
CA ASN A 604 -13.47 -20.62 12.79
C ASN A 604 -15.01 -20.84 12.78
N ALA A 605 -15.74 -19.83 12.28
CA ALA A 605 -17.19 -19.75 12.18
C ALA A 605 -17.58 -19.12 10.82
N ASP A 606 -18.39 -19.82 10.01
CA ASP A 606 -18.64 -19.40 8.63
C ASP A 606 -19.37 -18.04 8.55
N SER A 607 -18.94 -17.20 7.61
CA SER A 607 -19.47 -15.84 7.36
C SER A 607 -19.28 -14.80 8.50
N THR A 608 -18.32 -14.98 9.41
CA THR A 608 -17.95 -13.91 10.36
C THR A 608 -17.38 -12.67 9.66
N THR A 609 -17.79 -11.48 10.11
CA THR A 609 -17.19 -10.18 9.75
C THR A 609 -16.42 -9.57 10.92
N ILE A 610 -15.18 -9.13 10.68
CA ILE A 610 -14.33 -8.37 11.62
C ILE A 610 -14.13 -6.96 11.04
N ASP A 611 -14.65 -5.94 11.73
CA ASP A 611 -14.80 -4.59 11.19
C ASP A 611 -14.30 -3.46 12.10
N GLY A 612 -13.34 -2.66 11.62
CA GLY A 612 -12.99 -1.39 12.24
C GLY A 612 -12.22 -1.50 13.57
N PHE A 613 -11.25 -2.39 13.65
CA PHE A 613 -10.36 -2.53 14.82
C PHE A 613 -8.91 -2.21 14.51
N THR A 614 -8.16 -1.71 15.49
CA THR A 614 -6.69 -1.87 15.51
C THR A 614 -6.39 -3.25 16.08
N ILE A 615 -5.58 -4.04 15.39
CA ILE A 615 -5.34 -5.45 15.68
C ILE A 615 -3.83 -5.68 15.83
N THR A 616 -3.41 -6.00 17.05
CA THR A 616 -2.00 -6.22 17.42
C THR A 616 -1.88 -7.41 18.38
N GLY A 617 -0.68 -7.80 18.79
CA GLY A 617 -0.50 -8.94 19.69
C GLY A 617 0.93 -9.13 20.19
N SER A 618 1.08 -9.37 21.50
CA SER A 618 2.38 -9.41 22.21
C SER A 618 3.08 -10.78 22.21
N GLY A 619 2.46 -11.81 21.64
CA GLY A 619 2.95 -13.19 21.68
C GLY A 619 2.47 -14.20 20.62
N PRO A 620 1.37 -14.02 19.86
CA PRO A 620 1.02 -14.96 18.80
C PRO A 620 1.84 -14.72 17.53
N GLY A 621 1.97 -15.75 16.69
CA GLY A 621 2.59 -15.66 15.37
C GLY A 621 1.63 -15.28 14.24
N LEU A 622 0.33 -15.16 14.53
CA LEU A 622 -0.73 -14.72 13.61
C LEU A 622 -1.59 -13.70 14.36
N LEU A 623 -2.04 -12.63 13.71
CA LEU A 623 -2.97 -11.66 14.31
C LEU A 623 -4.42 -12.04 14.00
N VAL A 624 -4.81 -12.01 12.72
CA VAL A 624 -6.09 -12.54 12.24
C VAL A 624 -5.85 -13.92 11.61
N ASN A 625 -6.62 -14.92 12.00
CA ASN A 625 -6.57 -16.28 11.47
C ASN A 625 -7.97 -16.75 11.06
N THR A 626 -8.12 -17.22 9.82
CA THR A 626 -9.40 -17.67 9.21
C THR A 626 -9.20 -19.08 8.62
N PHE A 627 -9.36 -20.11 9.46
CA PHE A 627 -9.00 -21.48 9.10
C PHE A 627 -10.15 -22.47 9.39
N ASP A 628 -10.32 -23.46 8.51
CA ASP A 628 -11.41 -24.47 8.49
C ASP A 628 -12.85 -23.92 8.25
N THR A 629 -13.04 -22.64 7.87
CA THR A 629 -14.37 -22.02 7.59
C THR A 629 -14.35 -20.98 6.45
N THR A 630 -15.51 -20.64 5.90
CA THR A 630 -15.65 -19.92 4.61
C THR A 630 -16.39 -18.57 4.69
N GLN A 631 -16.18 -17.74 3.67
CA GLN A 631 -16.90 -16.48 3.38
C GLN A 631 -16.71 -15.37 4.44
N HIS A 632 -15.57 -15.33 5.13
CA HIS A 632 -15.30 -14.28 6.11
C HIS A 632 -15.05 -12.93 5.45
N THR A 633 -15.34 -11.85 6.17
CA THR A 633 -14.93 -10.49 5.79
C THR A 633 -14.02 -9.89 6.85
N VAL A 634 -12.84 -9.43 6.47
CA VAL A 634 -11.92 -8.66 7.32
C VAL A 634 -11.85 -7.26 6.71
N ARG A 635 -12.46 -6.26 7.37
CA ARG A 635 -12.53 -4.90 6.80
C ARG A 635 -12.30 -3.72 7.75
N ASN A 636 -11.84 -2.60 7.19
CA ASN A 636 -11.54 -1.35 7.90
C ASN A 636 -10.51 -1.44 9.04
N ASN A 637 -9.77 -2.54 9.18
CA ASN A 637 -8.88 -2.74 10.32
C ASN A 637 -7.50 -2.10 10.10
N ILE A 638 -6.81 -1.79 11.21
CA ILE A 638 -5.40 -1.41 11.24
C ILE A 638 -4.63 -2.58 11.86
N VAL A 639 -3.97 -3.41 11.04
CA VAL A 639 -3.35 -4.68 11.45
C VAL A 639 -1.83 -4.49 11.59
N GLN A 640 -1.35 -4.40 12.83
CA GLN A 640 0.01 -4.02 13.18
C GLN A 640 0.86 -5.23 13.60
N ALA A 641 1.71 -5.72 12.71
CA ALA A 641 2.54 -6.91 12.91
C ALA A 641 3.98 -6.60 13.34
N SER A 642 4.58 -7.50 14.11
CA SER A 642 5.95 -7.41 14.64
C SER A 642 6.68 -8.76 14.67
N GLY A 643 8.01 -8.75 14.61
CA GLY A 643 8.81 -9.99 14.59
C GLY A 643 8.46 -10.91 13.40
N GLU A 644 8.24 -12.20 13.68
CA GLU A 644 7.88 -13.24 12.70
C GLU A 644 6.34 -13.35 12.46
N GLN A 645 5.56 -12.30 12.75
CA GLN A 645 4.08 -12.37 12.69
C GLN A 645 3.50 -12.40 11.27
N VAL A 646 2.32 -13.02 11.14
CA VAL A 646 1.43 -12.88 9.98
C VAL A 646 0.26 -11.96 10.36
N GLY A 647 0.00 -10.92 9.57
CA GLY A 647 -1.13 -10.02 9.77
C GLY A 647 -2.49 -10.72 9.58
N VAL A 648 -2.76 -11.18 8.36
CA VAL A 648 -4.00 -11.90 8.01
C VAL A 648 -3.66 -13.26 7.41
N ASN A 649 -3.97 -14.34 8.14
CA ASN A 649 -3.71 -15.72 7.75
C ASN A 649 -5.01 -16.43 7.33
N ILE A 650 -5.03 -16.97 6.10
CA ILE A 650 -6.20 -17.39 5.35
C ILE A 650 -6.02 -18.86 4.91
N GLY A 651 -6.90 -19.76 5.35
CA GLY A 651 -6.92 -21.16 4.92
C GLY A 651 -8.04 -21.51 3.92
N GLU A 652 -9.04 -20.66 3.82
CA GLU A 652 -10.31 -20.87 3.09
C GLU A 652 -10.79 -19.50 2.53
N THR A 653 -11.88 -19.44 1.77
CA THR A 653 -12.33 -18.21 1.07
C THR A 653 -12.61 -17.01 2.00
N VAL A 654 -11.98 -15.85 1.75
CA VAL A 654 -12.12 -14.59 2.52
C VAL A 654 -12.23 -13.35 1.61
N SER A 655 -12.91 -12.29 2.06
CA SER A 655 -12.73 -10.93 1.54
C SER A 655 -11.91 -10.09 2.52
N VAL A 656 -10.77 -9.56 2.05
CA VAL A 656 -9.89 -8.66 2.79
C VAL A 656 -10.00 -7.27 2.15
N THR A 657 -10.57 -6.29 2.85
CA THR A 657 -11.02 -5.03 2.25
C THR A 657 -10.77 -3.81 3.16
N ASP A 658 -10.36 -2.64 2.65
CA ASP A 658 -10.16 -1.42 3.47
C ASP A 658 -9.13 -1.50 4.62
N ASN A 659 -8.36 -2.57 4.73
CA ASN A 659 -7.43 -2.73 5.84
C ASN A 659 -6.13 -1.99 5.55
N GLU A 660 -5.64 -1.30 6.57
CA GLU A 660 -4.26 -0.87 6.65
C GLU A 660 -3.50 -2.00 7.37
N ILE A 661 -2.49 -2.56 6.73
CA ILE A 661 -1.74 -3.71 7.23
C ILE A 661 -0.27 -3.29 7.25
N THR A 662 0.32 -3.19 8.43
CA THR A 662 1.64 -2.57 8.62
C THR A 662 2.58 -3.44 9.45
N SER A 663 3.88 -3.34 9.22
CA SER A 663 4.89 -3.92 10.09
C SER A 663 6.14 -3.06 10.26
N SER A 664 6.73 -3.19 11.45
CA SER A 664 8.07 -2.72 11.77
C SER A 664 9.16 -3.79 11.51
N SER A 665 8.80 -4.94 10.93
CA SER A 665 9.64 -6.12 10.80
C SER A 665 9.56 -6.77 9.41
N LEU A 666 10.69 -6.80 8.70
CA LEU A 666 10.83 -7.56 7.46
C LEU A 666 10.83 -9.10 7.68
N GLU A 667 10.80 -9.58 8.93
CA GLU A 667 10.58 -11.00 9.25
C GLU A 667 9.08 -11.39 9.24
N ALA A 668 8.17 -10.41 9.09
CA ALA A 668 6.72 -10.60 9.08
C ALA A 668 6.15 -10.83 7.66
N THR A 669 4.91 -11.34 7.59
CA THR A 669 4.10 -11.43 6.35
C THR A 669 2.78 -10.67 6.51
N GLY A 670 2.37 -9.88 5.51
CA GLY A 670 1.13 -9.09 5.57
C GLY A 670 -0.12 -9.98 5.50
N ILE A 671 -0.44 -10.44 4.29
CA ILE A 671 -1.54 -11.37 4.00
C ILE A 671 -0.95 -12.70 3.55
N LYS A 672 -1.49 -13.82 4.05
CA LYS A 672 -1.00 -15.17 3.75
C LYS A 672 -2.14 -16.14 3.47
N LEU A 673 -2.16 -16.70 2.27
CA LEU A 673 -3.17 -17.65 1.81
C LEU A 673 -2.54 -19.05 1.71
N TYR A 674 -3.20 -20.07 2.26
CA TYR A 674 -2.60 -21.39 2.44
C TYR A 674 -3.47 -22.55 1.91
N ASP A 675 -2.91 -23.27 0.94
CA ASP A 675 -3.53 -24.40 0.23
C ASP A 675 -4.76 -24.00 -0.61
N GLY A 676 -5.25 -24.93 -1.43
CA GLY A 676 -6.34 -24.68 -2.37
C GLY A 676 -7.71 -24.34 -1.75
N GLY A 677 -7.85 -24.35 -0.42
CA GLY A 677 -9.05 -23.88 0.29
C GLY A 677 -9.22 -22.36 0.14
N ALA A 678 -8.12 -21.59 0.21
CA ALA A 678 -8.13 -20.14 0.08
C ALA A 678 -8.49 -19.61 -1.33
N SER A 679 -8.98 -20.47 -2.21
CA SER A 679 -9.54 -20.11 -3.51
C SER A 679 -10.86 -19.34 -3.35
N GLY A 680 -11.18 -18.49 -4.33
CA GLY A 680 -12.28 -17.53 -4.31
C GLY A 680 -11.99 -16.25 -3.49
N THR A 681 -10.77 -16.07 -2.98
CA THR A 681 -10.42 -14.96 -2.07
C THR A 681 -10.28 -13.64 -2.83
N THR A 682 -10.81 -12.56 -2.25
CA THR A 682 -10.73 -11.20 -2.79
C THR A 682 -9.95 -10.29 -1.84
N ILE A 683 -8.90 -9.64 -2.35
CA ILE A 683 -8.08 -8.68 -1.62
C ILE A 683 -8.23 -7.33 -2.34
N THR A 684 -8.91 -6.37 -1.73
CA THR A 684 -9.31 -5.13 -2.43
C THR A 684 -9.24 -3.87 -1.58
N GLY A 685 -8.57 -2.82 -2.07
CA GLY A 685 -8.54 -1.52 -1.37
C GLY A 685 -7.78 -1.54 -0.05
N ASN A 686 -6.79 -2.43 0.12
CA ASN A 686 -5.93 -2.47 1.30
C ASN A 686 -4.60 -1.74 1.03
N GLU A 687 -4.01 -1.15 2.07
CA GLU A 687 -2.60 -0.73 2.05
C GLU A 687 -1.77 -1.71 2.87
N VAL A 688 -0.70 -2.27 2.29
CA VAL A 688 0.16 -3.27 2.94
C VAL A 688 1.62 -2.86 2.86
N THR A 689 2.23 -2.59 4.01
CA THR A 689 3.51 -1.85 4.11
C THR A 689 4.46 -2.40 5.17
N GLY A 690 5.75 -2.53 4.83
CA GLY A 690 6.84 -2.82 5.77
C GLY A 690 7.12 -4.30 6.08
N PHE A 691 6.62 -5.23 5.27
CA PHE A 691 6.79 -6.69 5.45
C PHE A 691 7.92 -7.29 4.61
N GLY A 692 8.34 -8.53 4.93
CA GLY A 692 9.17 -9.34 4.03
C GLY A 692 8.41 -9.72 2.76
N ASN A 693 7.23 -10.33 2.92
CA ASN A 693 6.23 -10.44 1.85
C ASN A 693 4.95 -9.70 2.25
N ALA A 694 4.45 -8.82 1.39
CA ALA A 694 3.17 -8.13 1.63
C ALA A 694 1.98 -9.09 1.46
N THR A 695 1.97 -9.89 0.39
CA THR A 695 1.01 -10.98 0.15
C THR A 695 1.73 -12.25 -0.28
N THR A 696 1.43 -13.39 0.35
CA THR A 696 1.94 -14.72 -0.06
C THR A 696 0.80 -15.70 -0.26
N ALA A 697 0.60 -16.19 -1.49
CA ALA A 697 -0.41 -17.18 -1.83
C ALA A 697 0.23 -18.54 -2.15
N ILE A 698 -0.10 -19.58 -1.38
CA ILE A 698 0.54 -20.91 -1.50
C ILE A 698 -0.48 -21.94 -2.02
N ASN A 699 -0.26 -22.45 -3.23
CA ASN A 699 -1.14 -23.42 -3.94
C ASN A 699 -2.55 -22.91 -4.30
N VAL A 700 -2.77 -21.59 -4.31
CA VAL A 700 -4.09 -20.98 -4.57
C VAL A 700 -4.41 -20.93 -6.06
N SER A 701 -5.70 -20.88 -6.39
CA SER A 701 -6.28 -20.52 -7.69
C SER A 701 -7.54 -19.70 -7.42
N ASP A 702 -8.18 -19.10 -8.42
CA ASP A 702 -9.41 -18.29 -8.23
C ASP A 702 -9.18 -17.14 -7.22
N LEU A 703 -8.23 -16.23 -7.51
CA LEU A 703 -7.76 -15.21 -6.57
C LEU A 703 -7.76 -13.83 -7.22
N THR A 704 -8.43 -12.86 -6.59
CA THR A 704 -8.51 -11.47 -7.08
C THR A 704 -7.77 -10.53 -6.12
N ILE A 705 -6.77 -9.82 -6.63
CA ILE A 705 -6.02 -8.78 -5.92
C ILE A 705 -6.19 -7.48 -6.72
N GLU A 706 -7.07 -6.57 -6.30
CA GLU A 706 -7.35 -5.32 -7.02
C GLU A 706 -7.32 -4.05 -6.16
N ARG A 707 -6.89 -2.91 -6.71
CA ARG A 707 -6.94 -1.60 -6.02
C ARG A 707 -6.20 -1.55 -4.68
N ASN A 708 -5.25 -2.45 -4.44
CA ASN A 708 -4.42 -2.40 -3.24
C ASN A 708 -3.19 -1.54 -3.49
N ARG A 709 -2.63 -0.99 -2.41
CA ARG A 709 -1.28 -0.44 -2.39
C ARG A 709 -0.35 -1.40 -1.69
N PHE A 710 0.75 -1.73 -2.35
CA PHE A 710 1.86 -2.48 -1.77
C PHE A 710 3.08 -1.56 -1.79
N ALA A 711 3.56 -1.16 -0.60
CA ALA A 711 4.64 -0.18 -0.47
C ALA A 711 5.73 -0.60 0.50
N ASN A 712 7.01 -0.34 0.17
CA ASN A 712 8.15 -0.57 1.06
C ASN A 712 8.30 -2.02 1.60
N ASN A 713 7.82 -3.05 0.88
CA ASN A 713 7.96 -4.45 1.28
C ASN A 713 9.16 -5.14 0.59
N GLY A 714 9.66 -6.21 1.19
CA GLY A 714 10.74 -7.03 0.66
C GLY A 714 12.09 -6.84 1.34
N ASP A 715 12.89 -7.92 1.34
CA ASP A 715 14.21 -7.99 1.97
C ASP A 715 15.34 -8.19 0.93
N GLU A 716 16.60 -8.31 1.38
CA GLU A 716 17.75 -8.57 0.48
C GLU A 716 17.71 -9.94 -0.23
N SER A 717 16.78 -10.85 0.11
CA SER A 717 16.73 -12.22 -0.44
C SER A 717 15.93 -12.33 -1.75
N GLY A 718 15.01 -11.40 -2.00
CA GLY A 718 14.17 -11.37 -3.22
C GLY A 718 12.66 -11.30 -2.96
N GLU A 719 12.23 -11.27 -1.70
CA GLU A 719 10.83 -11.07 -1.32
C GLU A 719 10.34 -9.63 -1.66
N GLY A 720 9.02 -9.39 -1.62
CA GLY A 720 8.42 -8.15 -2.10
C GLY A 720 6.91 -8.03 -1.90
N ALA A 721 6.20 -7.43 -2.86
CA ALA A 721 4.77 -7.16 -2.75
C ALA A 721 3.91 -8.44 -2.81
N ILE A 722 3.97 -9.22 -3.89
CA ILE A 722 3.09 -10.37 -4.09
C ILE A 722 3.90 -11.60 -4.53
N ASN A 723 3.73 -12.71 -3.82
CA ASN A 723 4.38 -13.98 -4.14
C ASN A 723 3.36 -15.12 -4.23
N VAL A 724 3.42 -15.91 -5.31
CA VAL A 724 2.58 -17.09 -5.57
C VAL A 724 3.47 -18.33 -5.62
N ASP A 725 3.46 -19.15 -4.56
CA ASP A 725 4.23 -20.40 -4.47
C ASP A 725 3.37 -21.62 -4.84
N VAL A 726 3.90 -22.48 -5.71
CA VAL A 726 3.24 -23.70 -6.19
C VAL A 726 4.06 -24.93 -5.83
N GLY A 727 3.62 -25.60 -4.77
CA GLY A 727 4.28 -26.74 -4.13
C GLY A 727 4.42 -27.98 -5.00
N SER A 728 5.38 -28.85 -4.64
CA SER A 728 5.75 -29.97 -5.51
C SER A 728 4.69 -31.06 -5.60
N GLY A 729 4.17 -31.27 -6.81
CA GLY A 729 3.07 -32.18 -7.11
C GLY A 729 1.69 -31.54 -7.14
N VAL A 730 1.59 -30.24 -6.87
CA VAL A 730 0.39 -29.41 -7.07
C VAL A 730 0.29 -28.98 -8.53
N THR A 731 -0.93 -28.65 -8.98
CA THR A 731 -1.17 -27.95 -10.25
C THR A 731 -2.21 -26.86 -10.01
N ILE A 732 -1.87 -25.61 -10.35
CA ILE A 732 -2.78 -24.46 -10.31
C ILE A 732 -3.06 -23.97 -11.73
N ASP A 733 -4.18 -23.27 -11.91
CA ASP A 733 -4.52 -22.57 -13.16
C ASP A 733 -4.37 -21.06 -12.93
N ALA A 734 -3.25 -20.50 -13.39
CA ALA A 734 -2.91 -19.09 -13.19
C ALA A 734 -3.88 -18.14 -13.91
N SER A 735 -4.55 -18.59 -14.96
CA SER A 735 -5.63 -17.83 -15.64
C SER A 735 -6.91 -17.66 -14.82
N THR A 736 -6.90 -18.10 -13.56
CA THR A 736 -7.93 -17.80 -12.55
C THR A 736 -7.42 -16.83 -11.47
N ILE A 737 -6.22 -16.27 -11.63
CA ILE A 737 -5.64 -15.28 -10.73
C ILE A 737 -5.59 -13.95 -11.49
N THR A 738 -6.28 -12.94 -10.96
CA THR A 738 -6.26 -11.55 -11.45
C THR A 738 -5.62 -10.69 -10.38
N VAL A 739 -4.57 -9.96 -10.75
CA VAL A 739 -3.83 -9.01 -9.93
C VAL A 739 -3.86 -7.68 -10.66
N ALA A 740 -4.99 -6.97 -10.73
CA ALA A 740 -5.16 -5.81 -11.61
C ALA A 740 -5.38 -4.50 -10.85
N ARG A 741 -5.00 -3.35 -11.43
CA ARG A 741 -5.24 -2.02 -10.83
C ARG A 741 -4.66 -1.85 -9.41
N ASN A 742 -3.49 -2.43 -9.12
CA ASN A 742 -2.77 -2.20 -7.86
C ASN A 742 -1.67 -1.13 -8.02
N ASN A 743 -1.36 -0.44 -6.93
CA ASN A 743 -0.24 0.48 -6.79
C ASN A 743 0.95 -0.26 -6.14
N VAL A 744 1.87 -0.78 -6.95
CA VAL A 744 3.03 -1.58 -6.53
C VAL A 744 4.29 -0.71 -6.62
N VAL A 745 4.69 -0.09 -5.50
CA VAL A 745 5.72 0.96 -5.45
C VAL A 745 6.74 0.74 -4.33
N ASP A 746 8.00 1.14 -4.56
CA ASP A 746 9.08 1.14 -3.56
C ASP A 746 9.36 -0.20 -2.84
N ASN A 747 8.78 -1.32 -3.30
CA ASN A 747 9.11 -2.67 -2.84
C ASN A 747 10.45 -3.13 -3.45
N ASN A 748 11.10 -4.12 -2.82
CA ASN A 748 12.28 -4.78 -3.40
C ASN A 748 11.92 -5.64 -4.63
N PHE A 749 10.72 -6.23 -4.65
CA PHE A 749 10.17 -6.95 -5.81
C PHE A 749 8.65 -6.73 -5.95
N GLY A 750 8.11 -6.87 -7.16
CA GLY A 750 6.69 -6.70 -7.45
C GLY A 750 5.92 -8.00 -7.30
N LEU A 751 5.80 -8.77 -8.39
CA LEU A 751 5.02 -10.02 -8.44
C LEU A 751 5.89 -11.21 -8.86
N SER A 752 6.00 -12.23 -8.01
CA SER A 752 6.72 -13.48 -8.30
C SER A 752 5.79 -14.69 -8.32
N VAL A 753 5.97 -15.58 -9.31
CA VAL A 753 5.38 -16.93 -9.32
C VAL A 753 6.50 -17.96 -9.19
N GLU A 754 6.65 -18.52 -7.99
CA GLU A 754 7.58 -19.62 -7.71
C GLU A 754 6.90 -20.98 -7.90
N SER A 755 7.61 -21.97 -8.44
CA SER A 755 7.01 -23.29 -8.68
C SER A 755 7.97 -24.46 -8.56
N ALA A 756 7.61 -25.40 -7.68
CA ALA A 756 8.09 -26.78 -7.67
C ALA A 756 7.06 -27.78 -8.21
N GLY A 757 5.87 -27.30 -8.59
CA GLY A 757 4.70 -28.05 -9.06
C GLY A 757 4.48 -27.93 -10.57
N THR A 758 3.32 -27.41 -10.98
CA THR A 758 2.97 -27.12 -12.38
C THR A 758 1.99 -25.95 -12.41
N VAL A 759 2.24 -24.99 -13.29
CA VAL A 759 1.36 -23.85 -13.58
C VAL A 759 0.80 -24.02 -14.99
N THR A 760 -0.48 -23.71 -15.19
CA THR A 760 -1.11 -23.58 -16.51
C THR A 760 -1.77 -22.22 -16.65
N GLY A 761 -1.86 -21.71 -17.88
CA GLY A 761 -2.18 -20.29 -18.08
C GLY A 761 -1.10 -19.39 -17.50
N GLU A 762 -1.37 -18.09 -17.51
CA GLU A 762 -0.53 -17.05 -16.92
C GLU A 762 -1.43 -16.18 -16.03
N ILE A 763 -0.88 -15.53 -15.01
CA ILE A 763 -1.63 -14.62 -14.14
C ILE A 763 -1.96 -13.37 -14.94
N ASP A 764 -3.22 -12.96 -14.96
CA ASP A 764 -3.62 -11.61 -15.39
C ASP A 764 -3.08 -10.63 -14.36
N ALA A 765 -2.07 -9.84 -14.73
CA ALA A 765 -1.60 -8.70 -13.95
C ALA A 765 -1.55 -7.43 -14.83
N GLU A 766 -2.56 -7.26 -15.67
CA GLU A 766 -2.80 -6.04 -16.43
C GLU A 766 -3.12 -4.84 -15.53
N LEU A 767 -3.00 -3.64 -16.09
CA LEU A 767 -3.48 -2.37 -15.56
C LEU A 767 -2.97 -2.05 -14.14
N ASN A 768 -1.79 -2.54 -13.75
CA ASN A 768 -1.11 -2.12 -12.51
C ASN A 768 -0.16 -0.94 -12.74
N TRP A 769 0.08 -0.20 -11.67
CA TRP A 769 1.21 0.72 -11.57
C TRP A 769 2.39 0.04 -10.88
N TRP A 770 3.47 -0.20 -11.64
CA TRP A 770 4.69 -0.85 -11.15
C TRP A 770 5.79 0.13 -10.69
N GLY A 771 5.40 1.36 -10.33
CA GLY A 771 6.35 2.43 -9.96
C GLY A 771 7.05 3.13 -11.15
N SER A 772 6.70 2.79 -12.39
CA SER A 772 7.27 3.40 -13.60
C SER A 772 6.33 3.32 -14.80
N ALA A 773 6.22 4.40 -15.57
CA ALA A 773 5.50 4.43 -16.84
C ALA A 773 6.17 3.56 -17.92
N ASP A 774 7.49 3.34 -17.81
CA ASP A 774 8.25 2.38 -18.63
C ASP A 774 8.05 0.90 -18.16
N GLY A 775 7.13 0.64 -17.22
CA GLY A 775 6.69 -0.69 -16.82
C GLY A 775 7.57 -1.42 -15.81
N PRO A 776 7.22 -2.68 -15.46
CA PRO A 776 7.93 -3.48 -14.46
C PRO A 776 9.35 -3.87 -14.89
N SER A 777 9.69 -3.71 -16.17
CA SER A 777 11.04 -3.93 -16.69
C SER A 777 12.00 -2.75 -16.48
N ALA A 778 11.49 -1.59 -16.05
CA ALA A 778 12.24 -0.35 -15.96
C ALA A 778 13.20 -0.27 -14.77
N SER A 779 14.22 0.60 -14.90
CA SER A 779 15.27 0.77 -13.88
C SER A 779 14.76 1.54 -12.66
N GLY A 780 14.25 0.80 -11.66
CA GLY A 780 13.67 1.35 -10.43
C GLY A 780 12.18 1.04 -10.28
N ALA A 781 11.57 0.37 -11.26
CA ALA A 781 10.25 -0.22 -11.12
C ALA A 781 10.27 -1.47 -10.23
N ASN A 782 9.09 -1.91 -9.80
CA ASN A 782 8.90 -3.16 -9.09
C ASN A 782 8.74 -4.30 -10.11
N GLY A 783 9.74 -5.19 -10.15
CA GLY A 783 9.85 -6.24 -11.17
C GLY A 783 8.83 -7.36 -11.04
N VAL A 784 8.54 -8.02 -12.15
CA VAL A 784 7.64 -9.18 -12.25
C VAL A 784 8.41 -10.39 -12.78
N SER A 785 8.07 -11.59 -12.32
CA SER A 785 8.62 -12.84 -12.85
C SER A 785 7.71 -14.04 -12.63
N GLY A 786 7.62 -14.94 -13.63
CA GLY A 786 6.78 -16.12 -13.57
C GLY A 786 6.08 -16.37 -14.90
N SER A 787 4.92 -17.04 -14.82
CA SER A 787 3.89 -17.01 -15.87
C SER A 787 2.85 -15.98 -15.48
N VAL A 788 3.05 -14.76 -15.96
CA VAL A 788 2.30 -13.55 -15.62
C VAL A 788 2.26 -12.67 -16.87
N ASP A 789 1.09 -12.22 -17.28
CA ASP A 789 0.97 -11.12 -18.22
C ASP A 789 0.87 -9.78 -17.49
N VAL A 790 1.40 -8.72 -18.09
CA VAL A 790 1.55 -7.39 -17.49
C VAL A 790 1.28 -6.25 -18.48
N GLU A 791 0.96 -6.55 -19.75
CA GLU A 791 0.75 -5.54 -20.78
C GLU A 791 -0.74 -5.50 -21.21
N PRO A 792 -1.44 -4.36 -21.12
CA PRO A 792 -0.98 -3.05 -20.67
C PRO A 792 -0.69 -2.96 -19.17
N TRP A 793 0.33 -2.19 -18.80
CA TRP A 793 0.44 -1.60 -17.46
C TRP A 793 -0.03 -0.14 -17.49
N LEU A 794 0.05 0.59 -16.37
CA LEU A 794 -0.36 2.00 -16.32
C LEU A 794 0.82 2.98 -16.46
N GLU A 795 0.60 4.10 -17.15
CA GLU A 795 1.55 5.22 -17.22
C GLU A 795 1.61 6.06 -15.92
N GLY A 796 0.75 5.78 -14.94
CA GLY A 796 0.70 6.43 -13.62
C GLY A 796 0.00 5.57 -12.55
N PRO A 797 -0.03 6.02 -11.29
CA PRO A 797 -0.72 5.32 -10.20
C PRO A 797 -2.24 5.29 -10.39
N VAL A 798 -2.88 4.21 -9.90
CA VAL A 798 -4.34 4.07 -9.79
C VAL A 798 -4.89 5.13 -8.83
N PRO A 799 -6.02 5.80 -9.16
CA PRO A 799 -6.93 5.54 -10.28
C PRO A 799 -6.66 6.38 -11.55
N ASP A 800 -5.78 7.39 -11.49
CA ASP A 800 -5.57 8.35 -12.58
C ASP A 800 -4.65 7.84 -13.70
N GLY A 801 -3.96 6.72 -13.46
CA GLY A 801 -3.11 6.03 -14.42
C GLY A 801 -3.90 5.47 -15.61
N THR A 802 -3.58 5.96 -16.80
CA THR A 802 -4.06 5.39 -18.08
C THR A 802 -3.24 4.17 -18.47
N ALA A 803 -3.87 3.20 -19.15
CA ALA A 803 -3.18 2.09 -19.80
C ALA A 803 -2.07 2.57 -20.75
N THR A 804 -0.99 1.81 -20.89
CA THR A 804 0.02 2.05 -21.91
C THR A 804 -0.59 1.95 -23.31
N PRO A 805 -0.34 2.91 -24.21
CA PRO A 805 -0.84 2.85 -25.57
C PRO A 805 -0.13 1.75 -26.36
N THR A 806 -0.89 0.99 -27.14
CA THR A 806 -0.38 -0.04 -28.06
C THR A 806 0.72 0.51 -28.97
N GLN A 807 1.84 -0.21 -29.11
CA GLN A 807 2.93 0.15 -30.04
C GLN A 807 3.21 -1.01 -30.97
N ILE A 808 3.40 -0.72 -32.27
CA ILE A 808 3.67 -1.73 -33.29
C ILE A 808 4.77 -1.31 -34.26
N SER A 809 5.52 -2.30 -34.74
CA SER A 809 6.44 -2.15 -35.85
C SER A 809 5.92 -2.91 -37.08
N ALA A 810 6.24 -2.43 -38.30
CA ALA A 810 5.81 -3.05 -39.54
C ALA A 810 7.00 -3.34 -40.47
N THR A 811 7.18 -4.60 -40.84
CA THR A 811 8.18 -5.03 -41.82
C THR A 811 7.50 -5.29 -43.16
N VAL A 812 7.74 -4.40 -44.13
CA VAL A 812 7.09 -4.41 -45.44
C VAL A 812 7.96 -5.14 -46.46
N ALA A 813 7.37 -6.09 -47.19
CA ALA A 813 8.04 -6.79 -48.29
C ALA A 813 7.97 -5.99 -49.60
N VAL A 814 8.97 -6.16 -50.46
CA VAL A 814 8.91 -5.67 -51.85
C VAL A 814 7.77 -6.40 -52.58
N PRO A 815 6.83 -5.70 -53.23
CA PRO A 815 5.70 -6.34 -53.94
C PRO A 815 6.17 -7.30 -55.04
N ASP A 816 5.47 -8.42 -55.21
CA ASP A 816 5.78 -9.41 -56.27
C ASP A 816 4.65 -9.52 -57.28
N PRO A 817 4.86 -9.17 -58.58
CA PRO A 817 6.04 -8.47 -59.12
C PRO A 817 6.06 -6.96 -58.78
N PRO A 818 7.24 -6.31 -58.75
CA PRO A 818 7.38 -4.91 -58.35
C PRO A 818 7.20 -3.88 -59.48
N GLY A 819 6.75 -4.25 -60.68
CA GLY A 819 6.69 -3.33 -61.83
C GLY A 819 5.49 -2.39 -61.78
N ALA A 820 5.69 -1.11 -62.12
CA ALA A 820 4.62 -0.10 -62.17
C ALA A 820 3.43 -0.52 -63.06
N GLY A 821 2.21 -0.56 -62.53
CA GLY A 821 1.03 -1.05 -63.24
C GLY A 821 0.95 -2.58 -63.45
N ASP A 822 1.87 -3.38 -62.91
CA ASP A 822 1.66 -4.82 -62.75
C ASP A 822 0.62 -5.07 -61.64
N THR A 823 -0.13 -6.18 -61.74
CA THR A 823 -0.92 -6.70 -60.61
C THR A 823 -0.03 -7.55 -59.72
N ALA A 824 0.08 -7.18 -58.45
CA ALA A 824 1.07 -7.68 -57.50
C ALA A 824 0.45 -8.20 -56.19
N THR A 825 1.26 -8.93 -55.44
CA THR A 825 1.00 -9.29 -54.05
C THR A 825 1.82 -8.42 -53.12
N TYR A 826 1.17 -7.78 -52.16
CA TYR A 826 1.79 -7.05 -51.06
C TYR A 826 1.77 -7.90 -49.80
N ARG A 827 2.83 -7.80 -48.99
CA ARG A 827 2.93 -8.42 -47.66
C ARG A 827 3.51 -7.42 -46.67
N THR A 828 2.89 -7.29 -45.51
CA THR A 828 3.44 -6.62 -44.34
C THR A 828 3.34 -7.53 -43.13
N ASP A 829 4.43 -7.63 -42.38
CA ASP A 829 4.48 -8.36 -41.12
C ASP A 829 4.36 -7.30 -40.00
N LEU A 830 3.31 -7.38 -39.18
CA LEU A 830 3.01 -6.44 -38.10
C LEU A 830 3.38 -7.07 -36.76
N THR A 831 4.37 -6.50 -36.07
CA THR A 831 4.80 -6.97 -34.76
C THR A 831 4.26 -6.03 -33.69
N TYR A 832 3.59 -6.58 -32.67
CA TYR A 832 3.30 -5.83 -31.45
C TYR A 832 4.61 -5.64 -30.68
N ASP A 833 5.01 -4.38 -30.49
CA ASP A 833 6.17 -4.02 -29.67
C ASP A 833 5.74 -3.81 -28.20
N GLN A 834 4.52 -3.31 -27.98
CA GLN A 834 3.85 -3.13 -26.67
C GLN A 834 2.34 -3.32 -26.81
N VAL A 835 1.70 -3.97 -25.84
CA VAL A 835 0.23 -4.15 -25.80
C VAL A 835 -0.46 -2.95 -25.14
N GLY A 836 -1.72 -2.73 -25.49
CA GLY A 836 -2.60 -1.68 -24.94
C GLY A 836 -4.03 -2.21 -24.80
N ASP A 837 -4.90 -1.47 -24.11
CA ASP A 837 -6.29 -1.89 -23.78
C ASP A 837 -7.28 -1.94 -24.97
N ALA A 838 -6.79 -1.76 -26.20
CA ALA A 838 -7.60 -1.58 -27.39
C ALA A 838 -7.85 -2.90 -28.17
N THR A 839 -9.06 -3.44 -28.08
CA THR A 839 -9.51 -4.57 -28.92
C THR A 839 -9.58 -4.16 -30.41
N VAL A 840 -8.76 -4.78 -31.26
CA VAL A 840 -8.61 -4.40 -32.68
C VAL A 840 -9.57 -5.17 -33.58
N GLU A 841 -10.56 -4.48 -34.14
CA GLU A 841 -11.49 -5.04 -35.14
C GLU A 841 -11.08 -4.78 -36.61
N TYR A 842 -10.20 -3.80 -36.87
CA TYR A 842 -9.88 -3.36 -38.24
C TYR A 842 -8.37 -3.11 -38.42
N VAL A 843 -7.87 -3.39 -39.64
CA VAL A 843 -6.50 -3.07 -40.07
C VAL A 843 -6.55 -2.21 -41.34
N SER A 844 -5.84 -1.08 -41.35
CA SER A 844 -5.74 -0.20 -42.53
C SER A 844 -4.35 -0.24 -43.15
N LEU A 845 -4.24 -0.34 -44.47
CA LEU A 845 -3.00 -0.23 -45.23
C LEU A 845 -3.05 1.00 -46.14
N ASP A 846 -2.32 2.06 -45.78
CA ASP A 846 -2.07 3.23 -46.65
C ASP A 846 -0.80 2.96 -47.47
N PHE A 847 -0.95 2.84 -48.78
CA PHE A 847 0.13 2.54 -49.72
C PHE A 847 1.05 3.75 -50.02
N GLY A 848 0.80 4.91 -49.40
CA GLY A 848 1.62 6.12 -49.56
C GLY A 848 1.52 6.79 -50.93
N THR A 849 0.65 6.30 -51.83
CA THR A 849 0.50 6.84 -53.19
C THR A 849 -0.89 6.62 -53.79
N GLY A 850 -1.62 7.72 -54.04
CA GLY A 850 -2.87 7.72 -54.82
C GLY A 850 -2.73 7.41 -56.32
N THR A 851 -1.69 6.66 -56.72
CA THR A 851 -1.55 6.08 -58.07
C THR A 851 -1.70 4.56 -58.09
N VAL A 852 -1.73 3.91 -56.92
CA VAL A 852 -2.15 2.51 -56.79
C VAL A 852 -3.62 2.35 -57.20
N ASP A 853 -4.00 1.20 -57.75
CA ASP A 853 -5.41 0.84 -57.99
C ASP A 853 -5.81 -0.37 -57.15
N LEU A 854 -6.59 -0.09 -56.10
CA LEU A 854 -7.18 -1.05 -55.18
C LEU A 854 -8.60 -1.47 -55.58
N SER A 855 -9.16 -0.96 -56.68
CA SER A 855 -10.58 -1.19 -57.06
C SER A 855 -10.90 -2.62 -57.51
N GLY A 856 -9.88 -3.46 -57.69
CA GLY A 856 -10.00 -4.90 -57.95
C GLY A 856 -9.99 -5.78 -56.70
N VAL A 857 -9.57 -5.27 -55.54
CA VAL A 857 -9.36 -6.06 -54.31
C VAL A 857 -10.69 -6.33 -53.60
N ALA A 858 -10.94 -7.59 -53.22
CA ALA A 858 -12.04 -8.01 -52.37
C ALA A 858 -11.54 -8.75 -51.12
N ALA A 859 -12.43 -9.03 -50.17
CA ALA A 859 -12.10 -9.72 -48.91
C ALA A 859 -11.52 -11.14 -49.10
N ALA A 860 -11.73 -11.76 -50.27
CA ALA A 860 -11.15 -13.06 -50.61
C ALA A 860 -9.72 -12.97 -51.17
N ASP A 861 -9.23 -11.75 -51.43
CA ASP A 861 -7.87 -11.45 -51.91
C ASP A 861 -6.97 -10.92 -50.77
N VAL A 862 -7.48 -10.89 -49.53
CA VAL A 862 -6.75 -10.49 -48.32
C VAL A 862 -6.71 -11.65 -47.34
N THR A 863 -5.54 -11.90 -46.74
CA THR A 863 -5.40 -12.84 -45.62
C THR A 863 -4.64 -12.19 -44.46
N VAL A 864 -5.14 -12.40 -43.25
CA VAL A 864 -4.45 -12.07 -41.99
C VAL A 864 -4.10 -13.40 -41.33
N GLN A 865 -2.80 -13.63 -41.07
CA GLN A 865 -2.31 -14.85 -40.44
C GLN A 865 -1.80 -14.51 -39.04
N ASP A 866 -2.39 -15.14 -38.03
CA ASP A 866 -1.93 -15.03 -36.64
C ASP A 866 -0.78 -16.03 -36.36
N PRO A 867 0.13 -15.72 -35.43
CA PRO A 867 1.33 -16.53 -35.17
C PRO A 867 1.06 -17.97 -34.68
N SER A 868 -0.13 -18.27 -34.19
CA SER A 868 -0.57 -19.59 -33.70
C SER A 868 -1.13 -20.54 -34.78
N ASP A 869 -1.17 -20.11 -36.05
CA ASP A 869 -1.72 -20.84 -37.21
C ASP A 869 -3.26 -21.00 -37.20
N THR A 870 -3.98 -20.10 -36.49
CA THR A 870 -5.39 -19.83 -36.75
C THR A 870 -5.58 -18.78 -37.85
N GLU A 871 -6.64 -18.94 -38.65
CA GLU A 871 -6.96 -18.04 -39.77
C GLU A 871 -7.85 -16.90 -39.27
N VAL A 872 -7.28 -15.72 -39.04
CA VAL A 872 -8.04 -14.50 -38.74
C VAL A 872 -8.86 -14.15 -39.98
N THR A 873 -10.17 -14.36 -39.87
CA THR A 873 -11.07 -14.22 -41.01
C THR A 873 -11.23 -12.75 -41.41
N VAL A 874 -11.40 -12.48 -42.71
CA VAL A 874 -11.67 -11.13 -43.24
C VAL A 874 -13.14 -11.05 -43.64
N ASP A 875 -13.90 -10.22 -42.93
CA ASP A 875 -15.36 -10.12 -43.10
C ASP A 875 -15.73 -9.14 -44.24
N SER A 876 -14.97 -8.05 -44.38
CA SER A 876 -15.08 -7.15 -45.53
C SER A 876 -13.79 -6.33 -45.76
N VAL A 877 -13.70 -5.69 -46.93
CA VAL A 877 -12.67 -4.69 -47.25
C VAL A 877 -13.30 -3.47 -47.88
N GLN A 878 -12.74 -2.28 -47.62
CA GLN A 878 -13.20 -1.02 -48.20
C GLN A 878 -12.01 -0.12 -48.57
N THR A 879 -12.08 0.52 -49.73
CA THR A 879 -11.08 1.50 -50.16
C THR A 879 -11.48 2.92 -49.77
N VAL A 880 -10.56 3.67 -49.17
CA VAL A 880 -10.75 5.06 -48.71
C VAL A 880 -9.64 5.97 -49.26
N ASP A 881 -9.60 7.24 -48.85
CA ASP A 881 -8.60 8.24 -49.27
C ASP A 881 -8.38 8.33 -50.78
N SER A 882 -9.48 8.39 -51.53
CA SER A 882 -9.51 8.42 -53.00
C SER A 882 -8.93 7.18 -53.70
N GLY A 883 -8.73 6.08 -52.98
CA GLY A 883 -8.19 4.81 -53.50
C GLY A 883 -6.76 4.51 -53.06
N GLN A 884 -6.18 5.30 -52.16
CA GLN A 884 -4.82 5.11 -51.62
C GLN A 884 -4.77 4.13 -50.43
N THR A 885 -5.84 4.03 -49.64
CA THR A 885 -5.88 3.26 -48.39
C THR A 885 -6.87 2.09 -48.50
N LEU A 886 -6.45 0.89 -48.09
CA LEU A 886 -7.31 -0.28 -47.93
C LEU A 886 -7.64 -0.49 -46.45
N VAL A 887 -8.92 -0.47 -46.08
CA VAL A 887 -9.39 -0.92 -44.77
C VAL A 887 -9.82 -2.37 -44.88
N VAL A 888 -9.40 -3.19 -43.93
CA VAL A 888 -9.73 -4.60 -43.74
C VAL A 888 -10.52 -4.72 -42.43
N ALA A 889 -11.75 -5.22 -42.49
CA ALA A 889 -12.56 -5.54 -41.31
C ALA A 889 -12.35 -7.03 -40.96
N LEU A 890 -11.96 -7.31 -39.73
CA LEU A 890 -11.72 -8.67 -39.26
C LEU A 890 -13.04 -9.32 -38.82
N GLY A 891 -13.24 -10.59 -39.13
CA GLY A 891 -14.35 -11.41 -38.64
C GLY A 891 -14.09 -12.05 -37.27
N THR A 892 -12.85 -11.92 -36.79
CA THR A 892 -12.42 -12.16 -35.41
C THR A 892 -11.55 -10.97 -35.01
N ALA A 893 -11.85 -10.30 -33.90
CA ALA A 893 -10.96 -9.25 -33.39
C ALA A 893 -9.59 -9.83 -33.00
N ILE A 894 -8.56 -8.99 -33.00
CA ILE A 894 -7.33 -9.25 -32.25
C ILE A 894 -7.56 -8.60 -30.89
N ASP A 895 -7.61 -9.45 -29.86
CA ASP A 895 -7.97 -9.15 -28.49
C ASP A 895 -6.84 -9.77 -27.64
N ASP A 896 -6.21 -8.98 -26.78
CA ASP A 896 -5.02 -9.36 -25.99
C ASP A 896 -3.90 -10.16 -26.73
N PRO A 897 -3.12 -9.50 -27.62
CA PRO A 897 -1.99 -10.12 -28.33
C PRO A 897 -0.64 -9.89 -27.61
N ALA A 898 0.03 -10.94 -27.15
CA ALA A 898 1.30 -10.82 -26.41
C ALA A 898 2.43 -10.08 -27.18
N SER A 899 3.28 -9.33 -26.46
CA SER A 899 4.39 -8.58 -27.08
C SER A 899 5.41 -9.48 -27.79
N GLY A 900 5.83 -9.02 -28.98
CA GLY A 900 6.62 -9.77 -29.94
C GLY A 900 5.80 -10.65 -30.90
N GLU A 901 4.50 -10.82 -30.67
CA GLU A 901 3.63 -11.51 -31.64
C GLU A 901 3.58 -10.76 -32.98
N THR A 902 3.55 -11.52 -34.07
CA THR A 902 3.69 -10.98 -35.42
C THR A 902 2.61 -11.49 -36.38
N TYR A 903 1.68 -10.60 -36.72
CA TYR A 903 0.55 -10.83 -37.61
C TYR A 903 0.95 -10.53 -39.06
N THR A 904 0.84 -11.52 -39.94
CA THR A 904 1.11 -11.32 -41.38
C THR A 904 -0.15 -10.84 -42.08
N VAL A 905 -0.12 -9.67 -42.71
CA VAL A 905 -1.17 -9.24 -43.64
C VAL A 905 -0.67 -9.37 -45.09
N VAL A 906 -1.40 -10.14 -45.90
CA VAL A 906 -1.15 -10.29 -47.35
C VAL A 906 -2.34 -9.73 -48.12
N VAL A 907 -2.06 -8.96 -49.18
CA VAL A 907 -3.06 -8.40 -50.10
C VAL A 907 -2.66 -8.77 -51.54
N GLU A 908 -3.42 -9.68 -52.15
CA GLU A 908 -3.32 -10.02 -53.58
C GLU A 908 -4.15 -9.04 -54.44
N GLY A 909 -3.92 -9.03 -55.75
CA GLY A 909 -4.77 -8.31 -56.72
C GLY A 909 -4.58 -6.78 -56.79
N VAL A 910 -3.68 -6.20 -55.97
CA VAL A 910 -3.33 -4.77 -56.03
C VAL A 910 -2.66 -4.46 -57.36
N THR A 911 -3.05 -3.37 -58.04
CA THR A 911 -2.31 -2.89 -59.22
C THR A 911 -1.36 -1.77 -58.80
N ASN A 912 -0.06 -2.01 -59.01
CA ASN A 912 1.05 -1.13 -58.62
C ASN A 912 0.90 0.28 -59.23
N GLY A 913 1.26 1.31 -58.45
CA GLY A 913 1.28 2.70 -58.92
C GLY A 913 2.46 3.05 -59.83
N ASP A 914 2.77 4.35 -59.91
CA ASP A 914 3.99 4.84 -60.58
C ASP A 914 5.28 4.25 -59.95
N ALA A 915 6.39 4.29 -60.69
CA ALA A 915 7.67 3.78 -60.19
C ALA A 915 8.36 4.77 -59.21
N GLY A 916 8.81 4.25 -58.07
CA GLY A 916 9.43 5.03 -57.00
C GLY A 916 9.58 4.25 -55.69
N THR A 917 10.20 4.88 -54.70
CA THR A 917 10.20 4.43 -53.29
C THR A 917 8.97 5.03 -52.60
N TYR A 918 8.20 4.21 -51.90
CA TYR A 918 6.99 4.60 -51.16
C TYR A 918 7.02 3.96 -49.78
N THR A 919 6.31 4.56 -48.82
CA THR A 919 6.14 4.01 -47.48
C THR A 919 4.74 3.42 -47.37
N LEU A 920 4.65 2.12 -47.06
CA LEU A 920 3.38 1.48 -46.69
C LEU A 920 3.20 1.68 -45.18
N THR A 921 2.16 2.40 -44.78
CA THR A 921 1.79 2.59 -43.36
C THR A 921 0.63 1.66 -43.05
N THR A 922 0.79 0.83 -42.03
CA THR A 922 -0.26 -0.06 -41.54
C THR A 922 -0.72 0.40 -40.17
N GLY A 923 -2.03 0.52 -39.98
CA GLY A 923 -2.65 0.99 -38.74
C GLY A 923 -3.65 -0.02 -38.19
N LEU A 924 -3.72 -0.14 -36.88
CA LEU A 924 -4.70 -0.93 -36.15
C LEU A 924 -5.81 0.01 -35.65
N HIS A 925 -7.06 -0.43 -35.70
CA HIS A 925 -8.21 0.37 -35.32
C HIS A 925 -9.29 -0.48 -34.64
N GLU A 926 -9.93 0.12 -33.65
CA GLU A 926 -11.15 -0.37 -33.03
C GLU A 926 -12.38 -0.16 -33.95
N SER A 927 -13.54 -0.62 -33.48
CA SER A 927 -14.83 -0.22 -34.03
C SER A 927 -15.04 1.30 -33.91
N GLY A 928 -15.72 1.93 -34.87
CA GLY A 928 -15.96 3.36 -34.80
C GLY A 928 -16.94 3.95 -35.81
N SER A 929 -17.26 5.22 -35.58
CA SER A 929 -18.26 5.99 -36.35
C SER A 929 -17.74 6.58 -37.66
N ALA A 930 -16.53 6.21 -38.10
CA ALA A 930 -15.92 6.77 -39.31
C ALA A 930 -16.33 6.00 -40.59
N VAL A 931 -15.51 6.10 -41.64
CA VAL A 931 -15.85 5.66 -43.00
C VAL A 931 -15.68 4.14 -43.14
N GLY A 932 -16.70 3.39 -42.74
CA GLY A 932 -16.78 1.93 -42.92
C GLY A 932 -16.98 1.11 -41.65
N GLY A 933 -17.15 1.74 -40.49
CA GLY A 933 -17.20 1.06 -39.19
C GLY A 933 -15.89 1.14 -38.39
N VAL A 934 -14.89 1.87 -38.90
CA VAL A 934 -13.56 2.08 -38.32
C VAL A 934 -13.56 3.24 -37.32
N ALA A 935 -12.60 3.23 -36.39
CA ALA A 935 -12.13 4.44 -35.71
C ALA A 935 -11.69 5.57 -36.70
N GLY A 936 -11.57 6.79 -36.20
CA GLY A 936 -11.17 7.97 -37.00
C GLY A 936 -9.65 8.14 -37.13
N ASP A 937 -8.92 7.72 -36.11
CA ASP A 937 -7.48 7.68 -35.99
C ASP A 937 -7.09 6.26 -35.53
N ALA A 938 -5.89 5.78 -35.90
CA ALA A 938 -5.41 4.45 -35.53
C ALA A 938 -4.92 4.41 -34.07
N VAL A 939 -5.19 3.33 -33.33
CA VAL A 939 -4.66 3.15 -31.96
C VAL A 939 -3.15 2.92 -31.97
N ALA A 940 -2.66 2.20 -32.98
CA ALA A 940 -1.24 2.05 -33.27
C ALA A 940 -0.98 2.06 -34.78
N SER A 941 0.20 2.51 -35.21
CA SER A 941 0.61 2.41 -36.62
C SER A 941 2.11 2.16 -36.79
N GLY A 942 2.45 1.22 -37.66
CA GLY A 942 3.80 0.88 -38.07
C GLY A 942 3.98 1.12 -39.57
N SER A 943 5.19 1.47 -40.01
CA SER A 943 5.44 1.76 -41.42
C SER A 943 6.77 1.21 -41.94
N GLY A 944 6.80 0.83 -43.22
CA GLY A 944 7.99 0.34 -43.90
C GLY A 944 8.06 0.77 -45.36
N ASP A 945 9.27 1.03 -45.84
CA ASP A 945 9.53 1.46 -47.23
C ASP A 945 9.56 0.27 -48.21
N TYR A 946 8.94 0.45 -49.37
CA TYR A 946 8.99 -0.47 -50.50
C TYR A 946 9.33 0.25 -51.82
N GLU A 947 9.87 -0.46 -52.80
CA GLU A 947 10.24 0.11 -54.10
C GLU A 947 9.44 -0.52 -55.25
N LEU A 948 8.76 0.34 -56.02
CA LEU A 948 8.18 -0.02 -57.32
C LEU A 948 9.17 0.30 -58.43
N SER A 949 9.49 -0.72 -59.23
CA SER A 949 10.36 -0.62 -60.40
C SER A 949 9.64 -0.01 -61.59
N ALA A 950 10.38 0.74 -62.42
CA ALA A 950 9.90 1.09 -63.76
C ALA A 950 9.58 -0.18 -64.55
N THR A 951 8.49 -0.15 -65.34
CA THR A 951 8.16 -1.26 -66.23
C THR A 951 9.32 -1.56 -67.17
N PRO A 952 9.78 -2.82 -67.25
CA PRO A 952 10.96 -3.15 -68.04
C PRO A 952 10.73 -2.76 -69.51
N PRO A 953 11.70 -2.11 -70.17
CA PRO A 953 11.53 -1.62 -71.53
C PRO A 953 11.37 -2.80 -72.50
N VAL A 954 10.28 -2.85 -73.25
CA VAL A 954 10.05 -3.94 -74.20
C VAL A 954 10.77 -3.65 -75.51
N VAL A 955 11.32 -4.68 -76.15
CA VAL A 955 11.80 -4.62 -77.53
C VAL A 955 11.35 -5.84 -78.32
N THR A 956 10.95 -5.63 -79.57
CA THR A 956 10.72 -6.67 -80.56
C THR A 956 11.38 -6.28 -81.87
N VAL A 957 11.95 -7.26 -82.58
CA VAL A 957 12.61 -7.06 -83.88
C VAL A 957 12.15 -8.12 -84.89
N THR A 958 11.94 -7.71 -86.14
CA THR A 958 11.50 -8.61 -87.22
C THR A 958 12.63 -8.89 -88.22
N GLY A 959 12.78 -10.16 -88.57
CA GLY A 959 13.75 -10.65 -89.56
C GLY A 959 13.13 -10.85 -90.93
N GLY A 960 13.92 -11.36 -91.87
CA GLY A 960 13.45 -11.63 -93.23
C GLY A 960 14.45 -12.41 -94.09
N THR A 961 13.96 -12.94 -95.21
CA THR A 961 14.77 -13.71 -96.19
C THR A 961 15.16 -12.83 -97.37
N VAL A 962 16.41 -12.92 -97.83
CA VAL A 962 16.96 -12.05 -98.89
C VAL A 962 18.02 -12.77 -99.73
N GLU A 963 18.01 -12.59 -101.05
CA GLU A 963 19.05 -13.12 -101.93
C GLU A 963 20.35 -12.29 -101.84
N GLN A 964 21.52 -12.92 -102.08
CA GLN A 964 22.80 -12.22 -102.24
C GLN A 964 22.70 -11.06 -103.26
N GLY A 965 23.04 -9.84 -102.85
CA GLY A 965 22.88 -8.63 -103.67
C GLY A 965 21.54 -7.90 -103.52
N GLY A 966 20.61 -8.43 -102.71
CA GLY A 966 19.30 -7.84 -102.42
C GLY A 966 19.29 -6.89 -101.22
N THR A 967 18.08 -6.51 -100.81
CA THR A 967 17.81 -5.66 -99.64
C THR A 967 16.76 -6.28 -98.72
N VAL A 968 16.97 -6.22 -97.42
CA VAL A 968 16.02 -6.66 -96.39
C VAL A 968 15.65 -5.49 -95.46
N THR A 969 14.38 -5.34 -95.13
CA THR A 969 13.94 -4.39 -94.09
C THR A 969 13.81 -5.13 -92.76
N VAL A 970 14.33 -4.52 -91.71
CA VAL A 970 14.24 -4.98 -90.32
C VAL A 970 13.46 -3.93 -89.55
N ASP A 971 12.27 -4.27 -89.07
CA ASP A 971 11.47 -3.40 -88.21
C ASP A 971 11.80 -3.70 -86.75
N VAL A 972 11.80 -2.66 -85.92
CA VAL A 972 12.08 -2.71 -84.48
C VAL A 972 11.00 -1.88 -83.78
N SER A 973 10.23 -2.50 -82.89
CA SER A 973 9.29 -1.82 -82.01
C SER A 973 9.80 -1.88 -80.59
N ILE A 974 9.77 -0.76 -79.88
CA ILE A 974 10.07 -0.67 -78.45
C ILE A 974 8.87 -0.12 -77.68
N ASP A 975 8.80 -0.45 -76.40
CA ASP A 975 7.86 0.12 -75.46
C ASP A 975 8.53 0.48 -74.13
N ASN A 976 7.93 1.40 -73.38
CA ASN A 976 8.47 1.94 -72.11
C ASN A 976 9.95 2.37 -72.20
N SER A 977 10.35 2.93 -73.35
CA SER A 977 11.78 3.12 -73.67
C SER A 977 12.04 4.39 -74.49
N GLN A 978 13.28 4.89 -74.45
CA GLN A 978 13.71 6.10 -75.17
C GLN A 978 14.83 5.85 -76.18
N ALA A 979 15.40 4.64 -76.25
CA ALA A 979 16.47 4.32 -77.17
C ALA A 979 16.41 2.86 -77.64
N VAL A 980 16.87 2.61 -78.88
CA VAL A 980 17.12 1.25 -79.36
C VAL A 980 18.32 1.23 -80.30
N LYS A 981 19.15 0.19 -80.22
CA LYS A 981 20.21 -0.05 -81.21
C LYS A 981 20.28 -1.52 -81.64
N LEU A 982 20.16 -1.71 -82.95
CA LEU A 982 20.33 -2.97 -83.67
C LEU A 982 21.82 -3.26 -83.86
N SER A 983 22.22 -4.49 -83.61
CA SER A 983 23.61 -4.95 -83.73
C SER A 983 23.69 -6.39 -84.23
N GLY A 984 24.81 -6.77 -84.85
CA GLY A 984 24.96 -8.05 -85.57
C GLY A 984 25.06 -7.88 -87.09
N ILE A 985 24.80 -6.67 -87.61
CA ILE A 985 24.92 -6.33 -89.04
C ILE A 985 26.35 -6.66 -89.52
N PRO A 986 26.53 -7.59 -90.50
CA PRO A 986 27.86 -8.02 -90.92
C PRO A 986 28.67 -6.95 -91.67
N ASP A 987 29.99 -6.98 -91.49
CA ASP A 987 30.90 -6.10 -92.24
C ASP A 987 30.72 -6.24 -93.76
N GLY A 988 30.49 -5.10 -94.42
CA GLY A 988 30.21 -5.01 -95.86
C GLY A 988 28.74 -4.77 -96.20
N TRP A 989 27.80 -5.08 -95.30
CA TRP A 989 26.41 -4.66 -95.45
C TRP A 989 26.30 -3.14 -95.31
N SER A 990 25.25 -2.55 -95.87
CA SER A 990 25.06 -1.09 -95.81
C SER A 990 23.60 -0.70 -95.65
N VAL A 991 23.34 0.32 -94.82
CA VAL A 991 22.00 0.92 -94.68
C VAL A 991 21.66 1.65 -95.98
N SER A 992 20.57 1.24 -96.63
CA SER A 992 20.08 1.83 -97.88
C SER A 992 18.88 2.75 -97.69
N ASP A 993 18.04 2.47 -96.68
CA ASP A 993 16.91 3.31 -96.27
C ASP A 993 16.60 3.10 -94.78
N ARG A 994 15.85 4.00 -94.14
CA ARG A 994 15.41 3.90 -92.74
C ARG A 994 14.28 4.86 -92.39
N THR A 995 13.60 4.62 -91.27
CA THR A 995 12.75 5.64 -90.64
C THR A 995 13.59 6.64 -89.83
N ASP A 996 13.37 7.94 -90.05
CA ASP A 996 13.91 9.05 -89.23
C ASP A 996 12.91 9.50 -88.13
N ASN A 997 12.14 8.56 -87.54
CA ASN A 997 11.16 8.83 -86.48
C ASN A 997 11.78 9.24 -85.12
N GLY A 998 13.11 9.21 -85.01
CA GLY A 998 13.90 9.58 -83.84
C GLY A 998 15.32 9.93 -84.26
N ALA A 999 16.14 10.43 -83.33
CA ALA A 999 17.52 10.84 -83.60
C ALA A 999 18.41 9.63 -83.93
N TYR A 1000 18.68 9.43 -85.22
CA TYR A 1000 19.45 8.28 -85.71
C TYR A 1000 20.96 8.41 -85.51
N THR A 1001 21.60 7.33 -85.03
CA THR A 1001 23.05 7.12 -85.07
C THR A 1001 23.38 5.73 -85.60
N GLY A 1002 24.45 5.58 -86.37
CA GLY A 1002 24.78 4.28 -86.97
C GLY A 1002 26.17 4.19 -87.57
N SER A 1003 26.60 2.96 -87.86
CA SER A 1003 27.89 2.57 -88.44
C SER A 1003 27.67 1.52 -89.55
N THR A 1004 28.75 0.91 -90.04
CA THR A 1004 28.67 -0.26 -90.95
C THR A 1004 28.17 -1.54 -90.28
N THR A 1005 28.08 -1.57 -88.94
CA THR A 1005 27.76 -2.79 -88.15
C THR A 1005 26.66 -2.59 -87.10
N ARG A 1006 26.10 -1.38 -87.00
CA ARG A 1006 25.02 -1.00 -86.06
C ARG A 1006 24.11 0.08 -86.63
N ALA A 1007 22.84 0.01 -86.28
CA ALA A 1007 21.85 1.06 -86.47
C ALA A 1007 21.23 1.40 -85.10
N GLY A 1008 20.81 2.64 -84.86
CA GLY A 1008 20.25 3.03 -83.58
C GLY A 1008 19.50 4.36 -83.62
N TRP A 1009 18.52 4.49 -82.72
CA TRP A 1009 17.61 5.63 -82.61
C TRP A 1009 17.47 6.01 -81.14
N VAL A 1010 17.32 7.31 -80.89
CA VAL A 1010 17.03 7.89 -79.58
C VAL A 1010 15.88 8.88 -79.73
N TRP A 1011 14.94 8.88 -78.79
CA TRP A 1011 13.78 9.75 -78.75
C TRP A 1011 13.90 10.76 -77.61
N GLU A 1012 13.23 11.92 -77.73
CA GLU A 1012 13.30 12.98 -76.70
C GLU A 1012 12.48 12.65 -75.43
N THR A 1013 11.62 11.63 -75.49
CA THR A 1013 10.79 11.13 -74.39
C THR A 1013 10.63 9.61 -74.48
N GLY A 1014 10.60 8.93 -73.33
CA GLY A 1014 10.28 7.50 -73.27
C GLY A 1014 8.84 7.18 -73.68
N GLY A 1015 8.61 5.96 -74.16
CA GLY A 1015 7.29 5.44 -74.52
C GLY A 1015 7.36 4.38 -75.64
N SER A 1016 6.22 4.15 -76.31
CA SER A 1016 6.11 3.22 -77.43
C SER A 1016 6.59 3.85 -78.73
N HIS A 1017 7.66 3.30 -79.33
CA HIS A 1017 8.25 3.82 -80.57
C HIS A 1017 8.52 2.72 -81.60
N THR A 1018 8.34 3.03 -82.88
CA THR A 1018 8.69 2.13 -84.00
C THR A 1018 9.74 2.76 -84.91
N ALA A 1019 10.73 1.95 -85.28
CA ALA A 1019 11.76 2.31 -86.24
C ALA A 1019 12.08 1.12 -87.17
N SER A 1020 12.54 1.38 -88.38
CA SER A 1020 13.03 0.33 -89.27
C SER A 1020 14.22 0.75 -90.10
N VAL A 1021 14.99 -0.24 -90.55
CA VAL A 1021 16.20 -0.06 -91.35
C VAL A 1021 16.24 -1.08 -92.48
N THR A 1022 16.49 -0.60 -93.69
CA THR A 1022 16.66 -1.44 -94.88
C THR A 1022 18.15 -1.63 -95.15
N LEU A 1023 18.61 -2.88 -95.10
CA LEU A 1023 20.00 -3.29 -95.24
C LEU A 1023 20.24 -3.90 -96.62
N SER A 1024 21.18 -3.34 -97.38
CA SER A 1024 21.71 -3.93 -98.60
C SER A 1024 22.73 -5.02 -98.28
N VAL A 1025 22.48 -6.22 -98.77
CA VAL A 1025 23.33 -7.40 -98.65
C VAL A 1025 24.29 -7.47 -99.85
N PRO A 1026 25.61 -7.58 -99.65
CA PRO A 1026 26.56 -7.72 -100.76
C PRO A 1026 26.30 -8.94 -101.65
N ALA A 1027 26.64 -8.84 -102.94
CA ALA A 1027 26.52 -9.93 -103.90
C ALA A 1027 27.48 -11.10 -103.65
N ASP A 1028 28.47 -10.91 -102.76
CA ASP A 1028 29.44 -11.89 -102.27
C ASP A 1028 29.27 -12.24 -100.78
N ALA A 1029 28.17 -11.80 -100.14
CA ALA A 1029 27.87 -12.13 -98.74
C ALA A 1029 27.73 -13.64 -98.53
N ALA A 1030 28.14 -14.14 -97.36
CA ALA A 1030 27.98 -15.55 -97.02
C ALA A 1030 26.49 -15.92 -96.94
N THR A 1031 26.11 -17.06 -97.55
CA THR A 1031 24.75 -17.60 -97.45
C THR A 1031 24.54 -18.31 -96.12
N GLY A 1032 23.40 -18.07 -95.49
CA GLY A 1032 23.05 -18.62 -94.17
C GLY A 1032 22.33 -17.59 -93.32
N ASP A 1033 22.09 -17.96 -92.07
CA ASP A 1033 21.38 -17.16 -91.09
C ASP A 1033 22.29 -16.13 -90.41
N VAL A 1034 21.79 -14.90 -90.27
CA VAL A 1034 22.46 -13.75 -89.66
C VAL A 1034 21.57 -13.18 -88.57
N ASP A 1035 21.95 -13.39 -87.31
CA ASP A 1035 21.18 -12.89 -86.17
C ASP A 1035 21.45 -11.41 -85.90
N LEU A 1036 20.38 -10.63 -85.80
CA LEU A 1036 20.38 -9.20 -85.52
C LEU A 1036 19.69 -8.94 -84.18
N THR A 1037 20.49 -8.66 -83.15
CA THR A 1037 20.02 -8.33 -81.80
C THR A 1037 19.72 -6.84 -81.68
N ALA A 1038 18.47 -6.51 -81.42
CA ALA A 1038 18.05 -5.19 -80.94
C ALA A 1038 18.25 -5.12 -79.43
N THR A 1039 18.89 -4.04 -78.94
CA THR A 1039 18.94 -3.73 -77.51
C THR A 1039 18.27 -2.39 -77.29
N THR A 1040 17.32 -2.34 -76.37
CA THR A 1040 16.63 -1.10 -75.98
C THR A 1040 17.16 -0.54 -74.66
N GLN A 1041 16.90 0.74 -74.37
CA GLN A 1041 17.24 1.38 -73.11
C GLN A 1041 16.25 2.50 -72.75
N ASP A 1042 15.76 2.48 -71.51
CA ASP A 1042 14.84 3.47 -70.94
C ASP A 1042 15.55 4.74 -70.43
N SER A 1043 14.84 5.54 -69.62
CA SER A 1043 15.37 6.75 -68.96
C SER A 1043 16.14 6.48 -67.67
N ALA A 1044 15.93 5.35 -66.99
CA ALA A 1044 16.69 4.95 -65.80
C ALA A 1044 18.04 4.28 -66.16
N GLY A 1045 18.16 3.73 -67.37
CA GLY A 1045 19.32 3.00 -67.87
C GLY A 1045 19.13 1.48 -67.96
N VAL A 1046 17.94 0.95 -67.65
CA VAL A 1046 17.56 -0.47 -67.79
C VAL A 1046 17.58 -0.86 -69.27
N THR A 1047 18.04 -2.07 -69.59
CA THR A 1047 18.18 -2.53 -70.98
C THR A 1047 17.63 -3.92 -71.21
N GLU A 1048 16.90 -4.09 -72.30
CA GLU A 1048 16.37 -5.38 -72.74
C GLU A 1048 16.76 -5.73 -74.18
N THR A 1049 16.61 -7.00 -74.56
CA THR A 1049 17.03 -7.52 -75.87
C THR A 1049 16.09 -8.52 -76.53
N ASP A 1050 15.87 -8.33 -77.82
CA ASP A 1050 15.28 -9.32 -78.73
C ASP A 1050 16.20 -9.54 -79.94
N THR A 1051 16.12 -10.70 -80.59
CA THR A 1051 17.00 -11.09 -81.70
C THR A 1051 16.23 -11.74 -82.84
N ALA A 1052 16.32 -11.15 -84.02
CA ALA A 1052 15.73 -11.68 -85.24
C ALA A 1052 16.78 -12.22 -86.20
N THR A 1053 16.50 -13.37 -86.80
CA THR A 1053 17.33 -13.97 -87.83
C THR A 1053 16.98 -13.42 -89.22
N VAL A 1054 18.00 -13.00 -89.97
CA VAL A 1054 17.93 -12.68 -91.41
C VAL A 1054 18.61 -13.79 -92.21
N THR A 1055 17.86 -14.48 -93.06
CA THR A 1055 18.39 -15.59 -93.88
C THR A 1055 18.86 -15.08 -95.24
N VAL A 1056 20.16 -15.21 -95.53
CA VAL A 1056 20.75 -14.88 -96.84
C VAL A 1056 20.77 -16.12 -97.74
N GLU A 1057 19.98 -16.09 -98.81
CA GLU A 1057 19.88 -17.18 -99.79
C GLU A 1057 20.73 -16.95 -101.05
N ARG A 1058 21.09 -18.04 -101.75
CA ARG A 1058 21.77 -17.96 -103.05
C ARG A 1058 20.72 -17.74 -104.15
N PRO A 1059 20.92 -16.79 -105.10
CA PRO A 1059 20.03 -16.64 -106.24
C PRO A 1059 19.89 -17.96 -107.05
N PRO A 1060 18.70 -18.24 -107.63
CA PRO A 1060 18.34 -19.58 -108.09
C PRO A 1060 19.09 -20.07 -109.36
N ASP A 1061 19.85 -21.15 -109.19
CA ASP A 1061 20.52 -21.86 -110.29
C ASP A 1061 19.54 -22.58 -111.23
N THR A 1062 19.50 -22.18 -112.50
CA THR A 1062 18.59 -22.74 -113.50
C THR A 1062 19.17 -23.95 -114.25
N THR A 1063 19.20 -25.14 -113.64
CA THR A 1063 19.01 -26.45 -114.34
C THR A 1063 18.88 -27.65 -113.39
N ALA A 1064 18.06 -28.64 -113.77
CA ALA A 1064 17.78 -29.87 -113.04
C ALA A 1064 17.51 -31.04 -114.03
N PRO A 1065 17.22 -32.30 -113.60
CA PRO A 1065 17.34 -32.97 -112.29
C PRO A 1065 18.34 -34.18 -112.41
N THR A 1066 18.31 -35.39 -111.79
CA THR A 1066 17.32 -36.14 -110.97
C THR A 1066 17.97 -37.33 -110.20
N ALA A 1067 17.75 -37.44 -108.88
CA ALA A 1067 17.71 -38.68 -108.06
C ALA A 1067 18.97 -39.62 -108.00
N ALA A 1068 19.07 -40.65 -107.14
CA ALA A 1068 18.10 -41.26 -106.22
C ALA A 1068 18.74 -42.06 -105.04
N VAL A 1069 17.98 -42.24 -103.95
CA VAL A 1069 18.03 -43.34 -102.93
C VAL A 1069 19.24 -43.41 -101.95
N GLY A 1070 18.93 -43.71 -100.67
CA GLY A 1070 19.89 -43.99 -99.56
C GLY A 1070 20.19 -45.49 -99.37
N PRO A 1071 20.24 -46.08 -98.14
CA PRO A 1071 19.79 -45.55 -96.83
C PRO A 1071 20.69 -45.84 -95.58
N ASP A 1072 20.22 -45.35 -94.41
CA ASP A 1072 20.29 -45.97 -93.05
C ASP A 1072 21.57 -45.90 -92.15
N VAL A 1073 21.35 -46.15 -90.84
CA VAL A 1073 22.28 -46.52 -89.73
C VAL A 1073 22.97 -45.40 -88.87
N THR A 1074 22.18 -44.79 -87.97
CA THR A 1074 22.33 -44.60 -86.48
C THR A 1074 23.68 -44.36 -85.71
N VAL A 1075 23.49 -43.74 -84.50
CA VAL A 1075 24.25 -43.79 -83.21
C VAL A 1075 25.07 -42.52 -82.75
N GLN A 1076 25.03 -42.23 -81.44
CA GLN A 1076 25.81 -41.29 -80.59
C GLN A 1076 27.34 -41.66 -80.48
N PRO A 1077 28.26 -41.04 -79.66
CA PRO A 1077 28.23 -39.90 -78.69
C PRO A 1077 29.34 -38.82 -78.95
N GLY A 1078 29.72 -37.86 -78.07
CA GLY A 1078 29.15 -37.33 -76.80
C GLY A 1078 30.14 -37.10 -75.63
N SER A 1079 29.94 -36.00 -74.86
CA SER A 1079 30.52 -35.64 -73.53
C SER A 1079 31.92 -34.97 -73.38
N ARG A 1080 31.97 -33.98 -72.46
CA ARG A 1080 33.06 -33.53 -71.53
C ARG A 1080 34.35 -32.77 -72.00
N SER A 1081 34.49 -31.55 -71.43
CA SER A 1081 35.65 -31.02 -70.65
C SER A 1081 36.80 -30.17 -71.28
N SER A 1082 36.91 -28.93 -70.75
CA SER A 1082 38.14 -28.19 -70.34
C SER A 1082 39.29 -27.82 -71.32
N SER A 1083 39.62 -26.51 -71.42
CA SER A 1083 40.86 -25.86 -70.88
C SER A 1083 41.23 -24.52 -71.58
N THR A 1084 41.98 -23.64 -70.88
CA THR A 1084 42.42 -22.27 -71.30
C THR A 1084 43.83 -22.24 -71.88
N PRO A 1085 44.32 -21.14 -72.53
CA PRO A 1085 45.43 -20.36 -71.92
C PRO A 1085 45.72 -18.88 -72.39
N LEU A 1086 46.26 -18.04 -71.46
CA LEU A 1086 47.32 -16.96 -71.63
C LEU A 1086 47.06 -15.69 -72.51
N ALA A 1087 47.76 -14.53 -72.38
CA ALA A 1087 48.46 -13.83 -71.26
C ALA A 1087 49.10 -12.44 -71.65
N ARG A 1088 49.46 -11.61 -70.62
CA ARG A 1088 50.52 -10.54 -70.56
C ARG A 1088 50.31 -9.20 -71.30
N PRO A 1089 51.12 -8.13 -71.02
CA PRO A 1089 51.86 -7.70 -69.81
C PRO A 1089 51.59 -6.19 -69.46
N THR A 1090 52.20 -5.40 -68.54
CA THR A 1090 53.47 -5.33 -67.73
C THR A 1090 53.19 -4.28 -66.59
N THR A 1091 53.99 -3.78 -65.61
CA THR A 1091 55.40 -3.73 -65.07
C THR A 1091 55.27 -3.20 -63.59
N SER A 1092 56.23 -2.93 -62.67
CA SER A 1092 57.68 -3.15 -62.44
C SER A 1092 58.08 -2.71 -61.01
N ALA A 1093 59.02 -3.44 -60.35
CA ALA A 1093 59.87 -3.02 -59.20
C ALA A 1093 59.16 -2.71 -57.85
N SER A 1094 59.76 -2.82 -56.64
CA SER A 1094 61.14 -3.10 -56.15
C SER A 1094 61.07 -3.72 -54.72
N ARG A 1095 61.48 -4.99 -54.45
CA ARG A 1095 62.84 -5.52 -54.13
C ARG A 1095 63.21 -5.65 -52.63
N ALA A 1096 63.20 -6.90 -52.12
CA ALA A 1096 64.05 -7.47 -51.04
C ALA A 1096 63.87 -6.92 -49.58
N THR A 1097 64.32 -7.54 -48.47
CA THR A 1097 65.04 -8.83 -48.22
C THR A 1097 64.73 -9.37 -46.81
N SER A 1098 65.15 -10.60 -46.49
CA SER A 1098 65.00 -11.26 -45.17
C SER A 1098 66.08 -10.89 -44.12
N GLY A 1099 65.68 -10.78 -42.85
CA GLY A 1099 66.36 -11.53 -41.76
C GLY A 1099 67.02 -10.80 -40.55
N ARG A 1100 66.67 -11.30 -39.36
CA ARG A 1100 67.57 -11.70 -38.24
C ARG A 1100 68.14 -10.65 -37.24
N SER A 1101 67.71 -10.81 -35.97
CA SER A 1101 68.47 -10.66 -34.70
C SER A 1101 68.90 -9.27 -34.15
N ALA A 1102 68.08 -8.78 -33.21
CA ALA A 1102 68.44 -8.34 -31.84
C ALA A 1102 69.82 -7.72 -31.49
N THR A 1103 69.77 -6.51 -30.90
CA THR A 1103 70.73 -5.98 -29.89
C THR A 1103 70.01 -5.08 -28.88
N GLY A 1104 70.08 -5.37 -27.57
CA GLY A 1104 69.19 -4.77 -26.54
C GLY A 1104 69.71 -3.57 -25.72
N ARG A 1105 69.01 -3.36 -24.57
CA ARG A 1105 69.34 -2.52 -23.38
C ARG A 1105 69.22 -0.99 -23.51
N ALA A 1106 68.84 -0.23 -22.46
CA ALA A 1106 68.50 -0.55 -21.05
C ALA A 1106 67.62 0.53 -20.35
N GLY A 1107 67.04 0.18 -19.18
CA GLY A 1107 66.28 1.03 -18.24
C GLY A 1107 64.91 0.40 -17.92
N ALA A 1108 64.69 -0.36 -16.83
CA ALA A 1108 64.68 -0.02 -15.38
C ALA A 1108 63.43 0.80 -14.97
N ALA A 1109 62.62 0.43 -13.96
CA ALA A 1109 62.75 -0.58 -12.89
C ALA A 1109 61.41 -1.36 -12.63
N HIS A 1110 61.43 -2.60 -12.10
CA HIS A 1110 61.03 -3.01 -10.72
C HIS A 1110 59.57 -2.69 -10.31
N SER A 1111 58.75 -3.59 -9.75
CA SER A 1111 58.95 -4.99 -9.28
C SER A 1111 57.66 -5.86 -9.39
N ARG A 1112 57.74 -7.16 -9.04
CA ARG A 1112 56.69 -8.19 -9.23
C ARG A 1112 55.67 -8.30 -8.06
N PRO A 1113 54.47 -8.88 -8.30
CA PRO A 1113 53.46 -9.17 -7.27
C PRO A 1113 53.77 -10.43 -6.43
N THR A 1114 53.03 -10.60 -5.32
CA THR A 1114 53.10 -11.74 -4.39
C THR A 1114 51.71 -12.19 -3.91
N PRO A 1115 51.35 -13.48 -4.01
CA PRO A 1115 50.18 -14.08 -3.34
C PRO A 1115 50.60 -14.91 -2.10
N THR A 1116 49.71 -15.11 -1.11
CA THR A 1116 49.55 -16.38 -0.33
C THR A 1116 48.41 -16.34 0.72
N ALA A 1117 47.32 -17.06 0.42
CA ALA A 1117 46.59 -18.07 1.23
C ALA A 1117 46.41 -18.03 2.78
N ASN A 1118 45.17 -18.42 3.15
CA ASN A 1118 44.71 -19.27 4.27
C ASN A 1118 44.34 -18.68 5.66
N PRO A 1119 43.47 -19.39 6.44
CA PRO A 1119 42.55 -18.76 7.40
C PRO A 1119 42.71 -19.20 8.87
N ALA A 1120 41.91 -18.59 9.76
CA ALA A 1120 41.50 -19.14 11.07
C ALA A 1120 40.21 -18.43 11.57
N ALA A 1121 39.50 -19.02 12.54
CA ALA A 1121 38.32 -18.44 13.16
C ALA A 1121 38.36 -18.58 14.70
N THR A 1122 37.73 -17.64 15.42
CA THR A 1122 37.40 -17.69 16.88
C THR A 1122 38.59 -17.72 17.87
N PRO A 1123 38.41 -17.45 19.19
CA PRO A 1123 37.15 -17.20 19.91
C PRO A 1123 37.09 -15.95 20.82
N SER A 1124 35.84 -15.59 21.16
CA SER A 1124 35.35 -15.05 22.45
C SER A 1124 36.09 -13.91 23.15
N ARG A 1125 35.32 -12.87 23.48
CA ARG A 1125 35.16 -12.51 24.89
C ARG A 1125 33.71 -12.18 25.21
#